data_AF-I0IEQ3-F1
#
_entry.id   AF-I0IEQ3-F1
#
_cell.length_a   1.000
_cell.length_b   1.000
_cell.length_c   1.000
_cell.angle_alpha   90.00
_cell.angle_beta   90.00
_cell.angle_gamma   90.00
#
_symmetry.space_group_name_H-M   'P 1'
#
loop_
_entity.id
_entity.type
_entity.pdbx_description
1 polymer ?
#
loop_
_entity_poly.entity_id
_entity_poly.type
_entity_poly.pdbx_seq_one_letter_code
_entity_poly.pdbx_strand_id
1 'polypeptide(L)'
;MAATRSRLSARRGGRLRAGLATLIPLALFAGAARAAEAGGDEMLSAAFTREALALLAEGGPEAAAQGSEAAPLEAAAVLLDLSAGLTPEASEMQWLRADLAERRGDVGTLRDALGAYLRERPEDDAALLKAALVRVTEAQTLDGRLTRMKEILASSARGGEATAAMRSRLSLLASEAAAELGNASERISLLGQAAALDPANAAAAAGVFDLLAARDAGAKRLGAAAANWVFAAPVDAVPRLALARVLAGEGAHAVAADQYERASVFSGATLLPLPDLRRYATALLATGREREAREMLSAAEARLAAGEPGTDAGERRLIDLFLVVLAEPGAEAAALERLHERAGALVDRGGPEEREEARLDRAWIDAVLAVRPVEEAEAALELAGGRYADADPRREVAAGWIALRRGDPAAARAAFSSVPEHPLARLGLAELADPGDPTRDALLDELAAAGSGDPAGLLAVRKLEEEKREVPVTPVGQAVLNLMAERPASLWRMEVTREPLIALRCEVQPRRILPFRRAELVVTLENRSRLPVSLGDGQTLRPVAFVSTALFEGETPLGALPTQVVNVGRRLSLEPGEALSVPTRLDHGPIGRRLAQEPDRDFSFSMSVTLDPRLTPSGAVAIGPLGAVETLRGVQAAGSPVSEAAIRGWFDAMSGDSTLEEYAALVRLAMLQGGTDDRSISPRLLADTTSLLGERVPNLATTPLALCGLYLQSGARRDPAIERILATARSSRDDAVRVATLLGQVRDPTDPALDAAVRAGSPRLRRFAEAWTRVLMDRDPVAAGTTPR
;
A
#
# COMPACT_ATOMS: atom_id res chain seq x y z
N MET A 1 -3.99 18.69 -46.91
CA MET A 1 -4.67 18.54 -48.22
C MET A 1 -4.85 17.05 -48.51
N ALA A 2 -5.96 16.66 -49.15
CA ALA A 2 -6.25 15.36 -49.81
C ALA A 2 -5.83 14.07 -49.06
N ALA A 3 -6.69 13.29 -48.39
CA ALA A 3 -8.01 12.75 -48.73
C ALA A 3 -8.01 11.69 -49.86
N THR A 4 -8.27 10.43 -49.50
CA THR A 4 -8.57 9.33 -50.42
C THR A 4 -9.88 8.65 -50.00
N ARG A 5 -10.86 8.59 -50.92
CA ARG A 5 -12.22 8.07 -50.69
C ARG A 5 -12.42 6.70 -51.35
N SER A 6 -13.24 5.86 -50.70
CA SER A 6 -14.35 5.07 -51.25
C SER A 6 -14.17 4.22 -52.53
N ARG A 7 -14.51 2.93 -52.41
CA ARG A 7 -15.57 2.22 -53.19
C ARG A 7 -15.87 0.88 -52.49
N LEU A 8 -17.06 0.64 -51.94
CA LEU A 8 -18.31 0.22 -52.60
C LEU A 8 -18.21 -1.10 -53.40
N SER A 9 -18.80 -2.16 -52.83
CA SER A 9 -19.30 -3.33 -53.55
C SER A 9 -20.56 -3.83 -52.85
N ALA A 10 -21.66 -3.96 -53.59
CA ALA A 10 -22.94 -4.45 -53.09
C ALA A 10 -23.58 -5.37 -54.13
N ARG A 11 -24.03 -6.57 -53.71
CA ARG A 11 -25.24 -7.25 -54.24
C ARG A 11 -25.44 -8.67 -53.70
N ARG A 12 -26.67 -8.89 -53.21
CA ARG A 12 -27.51 -10.11 -53.11
C ARG A 12 -28.07 -10.20 -51.68
N GLY A 13 -29.38 -10.13 -51.43
CA GLY A 13 -30.52 -10.22 -52.33
C GLY A 13 -31.23 -11.57 -52.19
N GLY A 14 -31.81 -11.82 -51.01
CA GLY A 14 -32.60 -13.01 -50.70
C GLY A 14 -33.93 -12.60 -50.07
N ARG A 15 -35.05 -12.93 -50.71
CA ARG A 15 -36.40 -12.69 -50.18
C ARG A 15 -36.72 -13.76 -49.13
N LEU A 16 -37.17 -13.37 -47.94
CA LEU A 16 -37.98 -14.22 -47.08
C LEU A 16 -39.19 -13.44 -46.53
N ARG A 17 -40.24 -14.19 -46.16
CA ARG A 17 -41.64 -13.74 -46.19
C ARG A 17 -42.08 -12.99 -44.94
N ALA A 18 -43.10 -12.15 -45.12
CA ALA A 18 -43.85 -11.52 -44.04
C ALA A 18 -44.49 -12.55 -43.09
N GLY A 19 -44.46 -12.27 -41.79
CA GLY A 19 -45.04 -13.14 -40.75
C GLY A 19 -44.58 -12.83 -39.33
N LEU A 20 -44.45 -11.55 -38.94
CA LEU A 20 -43.91 -11.16 -37.62
C LEU A 20 -44.43 -9.81 -37.09
N ALA A 21 -45.63 -9.39 -37.50
CA ALA A 21 -46.17 -8.05 -37.24
C ALA A 21 -46.99 -7.89 -35.93
N THR A 22 -47.13 -8.94 -35.11
CA THR A 22 -48.04 -8.94 -33.94
C THR A 22 -47.40 -9.31 -32.59
N LEU A 23 -46.09 -9.57 -32.53
CA LEU A 23 -45.37 -9.86 -31.27
C LEU A 23 -44.37 -8.76 -30.83
N ILE A 24 -44.12 -7.78 -31.69
CA ILE A 24 -43.18 -6.67 -31.44
C ILE A 24 -43.64 -5.72 -30.31
N PRO A 25 -44.94 -5.39 -30.12
CA PRO A 25 -45.36 -4.49 -29.05
C PRO A 25 -45.06 -5.05 -27.65
N LEU A 26 -45.36 -6.33 -27.39
CA LEU A 26 -45.21 -6.94 -26.07
C LEU A 26 -43.75 -7.00 -25.59
N ALA A 27 -42.80 -7.25 -26.50
CA ALA A 27 -41.38 -7.24 -26.18
C ALA A 27 -40.86 -5.82 -25.85
N LEU A 28 -41.35 -4.80 -26.56
CA LEU A 28 -40.99 -3.40 -26.30
C LEU A 28 -41.59 -2.89 -24.97
N PHE A 29 -42.85 -3.22 -24.67
CA PHE A 29 -43.46 -2.87 -23.38
C PHE A 29 -42.80 -3.59 -22.20
N ALA A 30 -42.45 -4.88 -22.33
CA ALA A 30 -41.72 -5.61 -21.29
C ALA A 30 -40.29 -5.07 -21.09
N GLY A 31 -39.63 -4.61 -22.16
CA GLY A 31 -38.32 -3.95 -22.08
C GLY A 31 -38.39 -2.59 -21.38
N ALA A 32 -39.41 -1.78 -21.69
CA ALA A 32 -39.63 -0.48 -21.05
C ALA A 32 -39.93 -0.62 -19.54
N ALA A 33 -40.81 -1.56 -19.17
CA ALA A 33 -41.12 -1.84 -17.76
C ALA A 33 -39.87 -2.29 -16.97
N ARG A 34 -39.04 -3.18 -17.53
CA ARG A 34 -37.77 -3.58 -16.90
C ARG A 34 -36.77 -2.43 -16.76
N ALA A 35 -36.66 -1.55 -17.76
CA ALA A 35 -35.77 -0.39 -17.70
C ALA A 35 -36.23 0.63 -16.65
N ALA A 36 -37.55 0.76 -16.47
CA ALA A 36 -38.18 1.54 -15.41
C ALA A 36 -37.87 0.97 -14.00
N GLU A 37 -38.14 -0.32 -13.79
CA GLU A 37 -37.84 -1.03 -12.53
C GLU A 37 -36.34 -0.92 -12.18
N ALA A 38 -35.45 -1.15 -13.15
CA ALA A 38 -34.00 -1.09 -12.96
C ALA A 38 -33.50 0.26 -12.42
N GLY A 39 -34.10 1.38 -12.83
CA GLY A 39 -33.73 2.71 -12.31
C GLY A 39 -34.10 2.89 -10.83
N GLY A 40 -35.25 2.33 -10.41
CA GLY A 40 -35.68 2.35 -9.02
C GLY A 40 -34.83 1.42 -8.14
N ASP A 41 -34.54 0.22 -8.63
CA ASP A 41 -33.74 -0.78 -7.94
C ASP A 41 -32.27 -0.35 -7.80
N GLU A 42 -31.70 0.35 -8.80
CA GLU A 42 -30.39 1.00 -8.66
C GLU A 42 -30.41 2.04 -7.53
N MET A 43 -31.49 2.83 -7.40
CA MET A 43 -31.59 3.87 -6.37
C MET A 43 -31.66 3.30 -4.94
N LEU A 44 -32.41 2.21 -4.74
CA LEU A 44 -32.47 1.49 -3.45
C LEU A 44 -31.19 0.70 -3.17
N SER A 45 -30.61 0.05 -4.18
CA SER A 45 -29.31 -0.62 -4.09
C SER A 45 -28.22 0.35 -3.61
N ALA A 46 -28.13 1.53 -4.25
CA ALA A 46 -27.21 2.59 -3.84
C ALA A 46 -27.47 3.09 -2.41
N ALA A 47 -28.73 3.10 -1.94
CA ALA A 47 -29.08 3.49 -0.57
C ALA A 47 -28.62 2.46 0.47
N PHE A 48 -28.81 1.16 0.21
CA PHE A 48 -28.26 0.11 1.07
C PHE A 48 -26.74 0.12 1.08
N THR A 49 -26.09 0.35 -0.07
CA THR A 49 -24.63 0.44 -0.17
C THR A 49 -24.06 1.62 0.62
N ARG A 50 -24.69 2.80 0.57
CA ARG A 50 -24.28 3.97 1.39
C ARG A 50 -24.25 3.64 2.88
N GLU A 51 -25.31 3.03 3.39
CA GLU A 51 -25.41 2.71 4.82
C GLU A 51 -24.56 1.48 5.20
N ALA A 52 -24.34 0.53 4.28
CA ALA A 52 -23.36 -0.54 4.48
C ALA A 52 -21.93 0.02 4.60
N LEU A 53 -21.52 0.92 3.70
CA LEU A 53 -20.21 1.56 3.74
C LEU A 53 -20.04 2.45 4.99
N ALA A 54 -21.11 3.10 5.46
CA ALA A 54 -21.09 3.81 6.74
C ALA A 54 -20.83 2.85 7.92
N LEU A 55 -21.50 1.70 7.96
CA LEU A 55 -21.28 0.67 8.99
C LEU A 55 -19.87 0.06 8.94
N LEU A 56 -19.31 -0.15 7.74
CA LEU A 56 -17.92 -0.60 7.59
C LEU A 56 -16.90 0.44 8.05
N ALA A 57 -17.23 1.73 8.01
CA ALA A 57 -16.38 2.80 8.54
C ALA A 57 -16.47 2.91 10.08
N GLU A 58 -17.62 2.55 10.68
CA GLU A 58 -17.80 2.46 12.14
C GLU A 58 -17.08 1.22 12.72
N GLY A 59 -17.09 0.09 12.01
CA GLY A 59 -16.36 -1.14 12.36
C GLY A 59 -14.84 -1.07 12.12
N GLY A 60 -14.19 0.04 12.45
CA GLY A 60 -12.75 0.23 12.23
C GLY A 60 -11.84 -0.58 13.18
N PRO A 61 -10.50 -0.49 13.04
CA PRO A 61 -9.54 -1.23 13.87
C PRO A 61 -9.71 -0.98 15.39
N GLU A 62 -10.23 0.19 15.77
CA GLU A 62 -10.54 0.53 17.16
C GLU A 62 -11.75 -0.29 17.69
N ALA A 63 -12.78 -0.51 16.86
CA ALA A 63 -13.91 -1.38 17.19
C ALA A 63 -13.51 -2.87 17.19
N ALA A 64 -12.55 -3.24 16.34
CA ALA A 64 -11.94 -4.58 16.34
C ALA A 64 -11.22 -4.86 17.68
N ALA A 65 -10.40 -3.90 18.16
CA ALA A 65 -9.71 -3.99 19.44
C ALA A 65 -10.67 -4.05 20.66
N GLN A 66 -11.89 -3.56 20.51
CA GLN A 66 -12.94 -3.59 21.54
C GLN A 66 -13.90 -4.80 21.41
N GLY A 67 -13.79 -5.60 20.35
CA GLY A 67 -14.66 -6.76 20.10
C GLY A 67 -16.08 -6.44 19.62
N SER A 68 -16.39 -5.17 19.35
CA SER A 68 -17.72 -4.71 18.86
C SER A 68 -17.91 -4.92 17.33
N GLU A 69 -16.80 -4.99 16.57
CA GLU A 69 -16.76 -5.03 15.09
C GLU A 69 -17.75 -6.02 14.44
N ALA A 70 -18.03 -7.17 15.07
CA ALA A 70 -18.86 -8.23 14.49
C ALA A 70 -20.30 -7.79 14.17
N ALA A 71 -20.88 -6.82 14.88
CA ALA A 71 -22.26 -6.38 14.63
C ALA A 71 -22.38 -5.43 13.42
N PRO A 72 -21.58 -4.36 13.27
CA PRO A 72 -21.53 -3.56 12.04
C PRO A 72 -21.26 -4.39 10.78
N LEU A 73 -20.29 -5.33 10.82
CA LEU A 73 -19.97 -6.21 9.68
C LEU A 73 -21.14 -7.14 9.28
N GLU A 74 -21.95 -7.58 10.24
CA GLU A 74 -23.12 -8.42 9.99
C GLU A 74 -24.28 -7.62 9.35
N ALA A 75 -24.56 -6.42 9.87
CA ALA A 75 -25.57 -5.53 9.30
C ALA A 75 -25.17 -5.09 7.88
N ALA A 76 -23.91 -4.69 7.66
CA ALA A 76 -23.39 -4.32 6.35
C ALA A 76 -23.48 -5.47 5.33
N ALA A 77 -23.24 -6.72 5.75
CA ALA A 77 -23.33 -7.88 4.85
C ALA A 77 -24.76 -8.10 4.36
N VAL A 78 -25.77 -7.98 5.22
CA VAL A 78 -27.17 -8.10 4.79
C VAL A 78 -27.57 -6.97 3.83
N LEU A 79 -27.09 -5.75 4.06
CA LEU A 79 -27.35 -4.61 3.17
C LEU A 79 -26.70 -4.81 1.78
N LEU A 80 -25.46 -5.30 1.72
CA LEU A 80 -24.79 -5.61 0.46
C LEU A 80 -25.43 -6.82 -0.26
N ASP A 81 -25.89 -7.84 0.47
CA ASP A 81 -26.66 -8.95 -0.10
C ASP A 81 -28.01 -8.50 -0.70
N LEU A 82 -28.68 -7.51 -0.09
CA LEU A 82 -29.89 -6.90 -0.65
C LEU A 82 -29.57 -6.06 -1.89
N SER A 83 -28.52 -5.22 -1.83
CA SER A 83 -28.03 -4.42 -2.96
C SER A 83 -27.67 -5.29 -4.17
N ALA A 84 -26.90 -6.36 -3.99
CA ALA A 84 -26.57 -7.29 -5.08
C ALA A 84 -27.76 -8.14 -5.55
N GLY A 85 -28.82 -8.27 -4.75
CA GLY A 85 -30.09 -8.86 -5.17
C GLY A 85 -30.89 -7.94 -6.09
N LEU A 86 -30.87 -6.63 -5.83
CA LEU A 86 -31.52 -5.58 -6.64
C LEU A 86 -30.73 -5.31 -7.94
N THR A 87 -29.41 -5.24 -7.86
CA THR A 87 -28.53 -4.95 -9.01
C THR A 87 -27.44 -6.03 -9.16
N PRO A 88 -27.78 -7.24 -9.65
CA PRO A 88 -26.85 -8.37 -9.72
C PRO A 88 -25.67 -8.15 -10.67
N GLU A 89 -25.88 -7.37 -11.74
CA GLU A 89 -24.87 -7.01 -12.76
C GLU A 89 -23.94 -5.87 -12.29
N ALA A 90 -24.19 -5.27 -11.11
CA ALA A 90 -23.34 -4.22 -10.58
C ALA A 90 -22.05 -4.80 -10.00
N SER A 91 -21.02 -4.92 -10.85
CA SER A 91 -19.68 -5.44 -10.49
C SER A 91 -19.11 -4.83 -9.20
N GLU A 92 -19.22 -3.51 -8.98
CA GLU A 92 -18.76 -2.88 -7.71
C GLU A 92 -19.43 -3.51 -6.46
N MET A 93 -20.71 -3.90 -6.53
CA MET A 93 -21.42 -4.51 -5.40
C MET A 93 -20.93 -5.92 -5.13
N GLN A 94 -20.63 -6.69 -6.17
CA GLN A 94 -20.00 -8.01 -6.03
C GLN A 94 -18.57 -7.89 -5.48
N TRP A 95 -17.83 -6.83 -5.83
CA TRP A 95 -16.52 -6.55 -5.25
C TRP A 95 -16.61 -6.21 -3.75
N LEU A 96 -17.54 -5.35 -3.34
CA LEU A 96 -17.76 -5.01 -1.92
C LEU A 96 -18.21 -6.24 -1.11
N ARG A 97 -19.06 -7.10 -1.68
CA ARG A 97 -19.44 -8.38 -1.05
C ARG A 97 -18.25 -9.33 -0.90
N ALA A 98 -17.38 -9.41 -1.90
CA ALA A 98 -16.16 -10.20 -1.81
C ALA A 98 -15.20 -9.67 -0.72
N ASP A 99 -14.97 -8.35 -0.66
CA ASP A 99 -14.13 -7.73 0.37
C ASP A 99 -14.66 -7.99 1.80
N LEU A 100 -15.96 -7.82 2.01
CA LEU A 100 -16.58 -8.08 3.32
C LEU A 100 -16.60 -9.59 3.67
N ALA A 101 -16.84 -10.46 2.70
CA ALA A 101 -16.81 -11.90 2.91
C ALA A 101 -15.40 -12.38 3.30
N GLU A 102 -14.34 -11.82 2.70
CA GLU A 102 -12.95 -12.10 3.08
C GLU A 102 -12.65 -11.67 4.53
N ARG A 103 -13.00 -10.43 4.92
CA ARG A 103 -12.84 -9.94 6.32
C ARG A 103 -13.52 -10.84 7.35
N ARG A 104 -14.65 -11.44 6.97
CA ARG A 104 -15.45 -12.35 7.81
C ARG A 104 -15.00 -13.82 7.76
N GLY A 105 -14.07 -14.18 6.88
CA GLY A 105 -13.71 -15.58 6.62
C GLY A 105 -14.80 -16.40 5.92
N ASP A 106 -15.81 -15.77 5.31
CA ASP A 106 -16.86 -16.46 4.55
C ASP A 106 -16.36 -16.80 3.13
N VAL A 107 -15.60 -17.89 3.04
CA VAL A 107 -15.04 -18.41 1.79
C VAL A 107 -16.12 -18.75 0.75
N GLY A 108 -17.34 -19.08 1.19
CA GLY A 108 -18.48 -19.39 0.31
C GLY A 108 -18.95 -18.14 -0.43
N THR A 109 -19.38 -17.12 0.33
CA THR A 109 -19.83 -15.84 -0.23
C THR A 109 -18.71 -15.15 -1.02
N LEU A 110 -17.45 -15.24 -0.55
CA LEU A 110 -16.27 -14.72 -1.27
C LEU A 110 -16.12 -15.35 -2.66
N ARG A 111 -16.22 -16.68 -2.77
CA ARG A 111 -16.15 -17.38 -4.06
C ARG A 111 -17.27 -16.95 -4.99
N ASP A 112 -18.50 -16.92 -4.50
CA ASP A 112 -19.68 -16.64 -5.32
C ASP A 112 -19.72 -15.18 -5.79
N ALA A 113 -19.32 -14.25 -4.92
CA ALA A 113 -19.20 -12.83 -5.24
C ALA A 113 -18.07 -12.56 -6.26
N LEU A 114 -16.88 -13.16 -6.09
CA LEU A 114 -15.81 -13.06 -7.09
C LEU A 114 -16.19 -13.70 -8.43
N GLY A 115 -16.89 -14.85 -8.40
CA GLY A 115 -17.42 -15.49 -9.61
C GLY A 115 -18.48 -14.65 -10.33
N ALA A 116 -19.28 -13.88 -9.60
CA ALA A 116 -20.20 -12.91 -10.19
C ALA A 116 -19.47 -11.68 -10.74
N TYR A 117 -18.49 -11.15 -10.01
CA TYR A 117 -17.64 -10.03 -10.43
C TYR A 117 -16.93 -10.32 -11.75
N LEU A 118 -16.26 -11.47 -11.84
CA LEU A 118 -15.43 -11.86 -12.99
C LEU A 118 -16.22 -12.15 -14.27
N ARG A 119 -17.54 -12.38 -14.19
CA ARG A 119 -18.38 -12.45 -15.41
C ARG A 119 -18.54 -11.10 -16.10
N GLU A 120 -18.60 -10.03 -15.31
CA GLU A 120 -18.70 -8.65 -15.81
C GLU A 120 -17.32 -8.03 -16.06
N ARG A 121 -16.28 -8.55 -15.38
CA ARG A 121 -14.90 -8.04 -15.39
C ARG A 121 -13.86 -9.16 -15.56
N PRO A 122 -13.88 -9.92 -16.67
CA PRO A 122 -12.91 -10.97 -16.94
C PRO A 122 -11.48 -10.44 -17.13
N GLU A 123 -11.31 -9.13 -17.33
CA GLU A 123 -10.02 -8.46 -17.50
C GLU A 123 -9.31 -8.05 -16.19
N ASP A 124 -9.93 -8.24 -15.02
CA ASP A 124 -9.35 -7.89 -13.71
C ASP A 124 -8.43 -9.01 -13.18
N ASP A 125 -7.14 -8.88 -13.47
CA ASP A 125 -6.10 -9.83 -13.08
C ASP A 125 -6.00 -10.03 -11.56
N ALA A 126 -6.31 -9.00 -10.78
CA ALA A 126 -6.24 -9.06 -9.32
C ALA A 126 -7.43 -9.85 -8.76
N ALA A 127 -8.63 -9.66 -9.33
CA ALA A 127 -9.79 -10.49 -9.03
C ALA A 127 -9.59 -11.95 -9.49
N LEU A 128 -9.00 -12.18 -10.66
CA LEU A 128 -8.66 -13.52 -11.15
C LEU A 128 -7.67 -14.23 -10.22
N LEU A 129 -6.62 -13.53 -9.77
CA LEU A 129 -5.68 -14.05 -8.77
C LEU A 129 -6.41 -14.38 -7.45
N LYS A 130 -7.21 -13.46 -6.92
CA LYS A 130 -7.97 -13.66 -5.67
C LYS A 130 -8.89 -14.89 -5.77
N ALA A 131 -9.61 -15.04 -6.87
CA ALA A 131 -10.47 -16.21 -7.12
C ALA A 131 -9.65 -17.51 -7.26
N ALA A 132 -8.45 -17.47 -7.85
CA ALA A 132 -7.55 -18.62 -7.87
C ALA A 132 -7.06 -18.99 -6.46
N LEU A 133 -6.73 -18.02 -5.61
CA LEU A 133 -6.31 -18.27 -4.22
C LEU A 133 -7.44 -18.87 -3.37
N VAL A 134 -8.69 -18.41 -3.52
CA VAL A 134 -9.86 -19.04 -2.89
C VAL A 134 -9.97 -20.52 -3.28
N ARG A 135 -9.77 -20.85 -4.56
CA ARG A 135 -9.75 -22.25 -5.04
C ARG A 135 -8.54 -23.07 -4.58
N VAL A 136 -7.49 -22.42 -4.08
CA VAL A 136 -6.33 -23.07 -3.46
C VAL A 136 -6.60 -23.32 -1.98
N THR A 137 -7.18 -22.36 -1.24
CA THR A 137 -7.47 -22.52 0.19
C THR A 137 -8.49 -23.62 0.51
N GLU A 138 -9.32 -24.01 -0.47
CA GLU A 138 -10.17 -25.21 -0.43
C GLU A 138 -9.39 -26.51 -0.16
N ALA A 139 -8.11 -26.58 -0.55
CA ALA A 139 -7.24 -27.69 -0.18
C ALA A 139 -6.75 -27.54 1.27
N GLN A 140 -7.08 -28.53 2.10
CA GLN A 140 -6.75 -28.55 3.53
C GLN A 140 -5.25 -28.76 3.80
N THR A 141 -4.55 -29.49 2.93
CA THR A 141 -3.11 -29.80 3.07
C THR A 141 -2.26 -28.89 2.18
N LEU A 142 -1.04 -28.59 2.63
CA LEU A 142 -0.07 -27.79 1.87
C LEU A 142 0.30 -28.43 0.52
N ASP A 143 0.45 -29.76 0.48
CA ASP A 143 0.67 -30.52 -0.76
C ASP A 143 -0.52 -30.44 -1.73
N GLY A 144 -1.75 -30.50 -1.20
CA GLY A 144 -2.97 -30.27 -1.98
C GLY A 144 -3.04 -28.85 -2.55
N ARG A 145 -2.62 -27.85 -1.77
CA ARG A 145 -2.51 -26.44 -2.21
C ARG A 145 -1.48 -26.29 -3.33
N LEU A 146 -0.28 -26.87 -3.17
CA LEU A 146 0.77 -26.85 -4.19
C LEU A 146 0.30 -27.53 -5.48
N THR A 147 -0.31 -28.71 -5.39
CA THR A 147 -0.90 -29.42 -6.52
C THR A 147 -1.95 -28.56 -7.22
N ARG A 148 -2.84 -27.91 -6.46
CA ARG A 148 -3.89 -27.04 -7.00
C ARG A 148 -3.34 -25.78 -7.69
N MET A 149 -2.31 -25.15 -7.12
CA MET A 149 -1.62 -24.03 -7.78
C MET A 149 -1.00 -24.47 -9.11
N LYS A 150 -0.35 -25.64 -9.15
CA LYS A 150 0.23 -26.22 -10.39
C LYS A 150 -0.83 -26.55 -11.44
N GLU A 151 -2.00 -27.06 -11.06
CA GLU A 151 -3.13 -27.26 -11.99
C GLU A 151 -3.62 -25.94 -12.62
N ILE A 152 -3.74 -24.88 -11.80
CA ILE A 152 -4.16 -23.55 -12.27
C ILE A 152 -3.09 -22.92 -13.18
N LEU A 153 -1.81 -23.06 -12.86
CA LEU A 153 -0.69 -22.66 -13.72
C LEU A 153 -0.68 -23.43 -15.05
N ALA A 154 -0.91 -24.74 -15.03
CA ALA A 154 -0.90 -25.59 -16.22
C ALA A 154 -2.13 -25.39 -17.13
N SER A 155 -3.28 -25.01 -16.57
CA SER A 155 -4.50 -24.70 -17.34
C SER A 155 -4.45 -23.29 -17.93
N SER A 156 -4.06 -22.28 -17.14
CA SER A 156 -3.87 -20.90 -17.63
C SER A 156 -2.88 -20.81 -18.79
N ALA A 157 -1.78 -21.56 -18.74
CA ALA A 157 -0.78 -21.59 -19.81
C ALA A 157 -1.29 -22.08 -21.19
N ARG A 158 -2.47 -22.71 -21.27
CA ARG A 158 -3.04 -23.25 -22.51
C ARG A 158 -3.94 -22.24 -23.27
N GLY A 159 -3.88 -20.96 -22.92
CA GLY A 159 -4.65 -19.89 -23.56
C GLY A 159 -5.87 -19.42 -22.75
N GLY A 160 -5.78 -19.45 -21.42
CA GLY A 160 -6.81 -18.89 -20.54
C GLY A 160 -6.63 -17.39 -20.26
N GLU A 161 -7.59 -16.81 -19.56
CA GLU A 161 -7.70 -15.37 -19.21
C GLU A 161 -6.56 -14.83 -18.32
N ALA A 162 -5.74 -15.71 -17.74
CA ALA A 162 -4.71 -15.36 -16.77
C ALA A 162 -3.45 -14.76 -17.41
N THR A 163 -3.14 -13.51 -17.05
CA THR A 163 -1.96 -12.77 -17.53
C THR A 163 -0.64 -13.34 -17.03
N ALA A 164 0.47 -12.84 -17.58
CA ALA A 164 1.81 -13.25 -17.17
C ALA A 164 2.10 -12.87 -15.69
N ALA A 165 1.67 -11.68 -15.26
CA ALA A 165 1.73 -11.23 -13.87
C ALA A 165 0.95 -12.15 -12.91
N MET A 166 -0.31 -12.50 -13.23
CA MET A 166 -1.09 -13.46 -12.42
C MET A 166 -0.38 -14.80 -12.26
N ARG A 167 0.14 -15.36 -13.36
CA ARG A 167 0.87 -16.63 -13.33
C ARG A 167 2.20 -16.52 -12.57
N SER A 168 2.87 -15.37 -12.63
CA SER A 168 4.08 -15.10 -11.83
C SER A 168 3.78 -15.14 -10.33
N ARG A 169 2.73 -14.43 -9.87
CA ARG A 169 2.29 -14.43 -8.46
C ARG A 169 1.96 -15.83 -7.96
N LEU A 170 1.20 -16.59 -8.74
CA LEU A 170 0.80 -17.95 -8.38
C LEU A 170 1.99 -18.92 -8.38
N SER A 171 2.98 -18.71 -9.26
CA SER A 171 4.23 -19.47 -9.30
C SER A 171 5.14 -19.16 -8.10
N LEU A 172 5.15 -17.92 -7.60
CA LEU A 172 5.87 -17.55 -6.37
C LEU A 172 5.28 -18.25 -5.14
N LEU A 173 3.96 -18.17 -4.95
CA LEU A 173 3.25 -18.85 -3.85
C LEU A 173 3.42 -20.38 -3.91
N ALA A 174 3.46 -20.95 -5.12
CA ALA A 174 3.76 -22.37 -5.32
C ALA A 174 5.22 -22.71 -4.94
N SER A 175 6.18 -21.81 -5.22
CA SER A 175 7.57 -21.94 -4.77
C SER A 175 7.68 -21.92 -3.24
N GLU A 176 6.93 -21.05 -2.56
CA GLU A 176 6.90 -20.95 -1.10
C GLU A 176 6.33 -22.23 -0.47
N ALA A 177 5.19 -22.72 -0.97
CA ALA A 177 4.63 -24.00 -0.53
C ALA A 177 5.58 -25.20 -0.79
N ALA A 178 6.31 -25.19 -1.91
CA ALA A 178 7.33 -26.19 -2.19
C ALA A 178 8.54 -26.09 -1.24
N ALA A 179 8.89 -24.88 -0.78
CA ALA A 179 9.95 -24.65 0.20
C ALA A 179 9.57 -25.23 1.58
N GLU A 180 8.35 -24.96 2.04
CA GLU A 180 7.80 -25.49 3.29
C GLU A 180 7.68 -27.03 3.30
N LEU A 181 7.36 -27.64 2.14
CA LEU A 181 7.38 -29.10 1.96
C LEU A 181 8.79 -29.71 1.83
N GLY A 182 9.85 -28.89 1.88
CA GLY A 182 11.23 -29.33 1.71
C GLY A 182 11.63 -29.70 0.27
N ASN A 183 10.76 -29.45 -0.73
CA ASN A 183 11.05 -29.75 -2.13
C ASN A 183 11.89 -28.64 -2.78
N ALA A 184 13.18 -28.62 -2.43
CA ALA A 184 14.13 -27.61 -2.90
C ALA A 184 14.24 -27.51 -4.43
N SER A 185 14.10 -28.63 -5.17
CA SER A 185 14.18 -28.62 -6.64
C SER A 185 12.99 -27.89 -7.26
N GLU A 186 11.79 -28.17 -6.77
CA GLU A 186 10.56 -27.55 -7.24
C GLU A 186 10.48 -26.06 -6.85
N ARG A 187 10.92 -25.69 -5.64
CA ARG A 187 11.09 -24.28 -5.23
C ARG A 187 11.90 -23.49 -6.25
N ILE A 188 13.10 -23.97 -6.63
CA ILE A 188 13.97 -23.28 -7.60
C ILE A 188 13.27 -23.10 -8.95
N SER A 189 12.61 -24.16 -9.43
CA SER A 189 11.92 -24.17 -10.72
C SER A 189 10.77 -23.15 -10.76
N LEU A 190 9.89 -23.18 -9.75
CA LEU A 190 8.72 -22.31 -9.65
C LEU A 190 9.08 -20.84 -9.38
N LEU A 191 10.15 -20.60 -8.62
CA LEU A 191 10.67 -19.25 -8.39
C LEU A 191 11.33 -18.66 -9.65
N GLY A 192 12.12 -19.46 -10.37
CA GLY A 192 12.67 -19.07 -11.66
C GLY A 192 11.58 -18.81 -12.70
N GLN A 193 10.52 -19.62 -12.71
CA GLN A 193 9.33 -19.40 -13.52
C GLN A 193 8.60 -18.10 -13.13
N ALA A 194 8.48 -17.78 -11.84
CA ALA A 194 7.86 -16.54 -11.38
C ALA A 194 8.61 -15.30 -11.91
N ALA A 195 9.93 -15.24 -11.69
CA ALA A 195 10.76 -14.13 -12.14
C ALA A 195 10.85 -14.01 -13.68
N ALA A 196 10.74 -15.13 -14.42
CA ALA A 196 10.74 -15.13 -15.87
C ALA A 196 9.39 -14.71 -16.49
N LEU A 197 8.26 -15.00 -15.82
CA LEU A 197 6.92 -14.63 -16.28
C LEU A 197 6.62 -13.14 -16.11
N ASP A 198 7.08 -12.52 -15.03
CA ASP A 198 6.90 -11.10 -14.75
C ASP A 198 8.19 -10.53 -14.14
N PRO A 199 9.04 -9.89 -14.96
CA PRO A 199 10.26 -9.23 -14.48
C PRO A 199 10.00 -8.03 -13.56
N ALA A 200 8.77 -7.53 -13.44
CA ALA A 200 8.40 -6.49 -12.46
C ALA A 200 7.98 -7.07 -11.10
N ASN A 201 7.88 -8.40 -10.95
CA ASN A 201 7.52 -9.03 -9.69
C ASN A 201 8.66 -8.89 -8.65
N ALA A 202 8.58 -7.82 -7.86
CA ALA A 202 9.54 -7.49 -6.81
C ALA A 202 9.79 -8.64 -5.82
N ALA A 203 8.72 -9.33 -5.41
CA ALA A 203 8.82 -10.43 -4.45
C ALA A 203 9.50 -11.68 -5.04
N ALA A 204 9.26 -11.98 -6.34
CA ALA A 204 9.99 -13.05 -7.02
C ALA A 204 11.47 -12.69 -7.23
N ALA A 205 11.78 -11.43 -7.55
CA ALA A 205 13.16 -10.98 -7.69
C ALA A 205 13.93 -11.00 -6.36
N ALA A 206 13.29 -10.58 -5.26
CA ALA A 206 13.81 -10.73 -3.90
C ALA A 206 14.07 -12.20 -3.55
N GLY A 207 13.08 -13.08 -3.76
CA GLY A 207 13.25 -14.51 -3.49
C GLY A 207 14.37 -15.16 -4.30
N VAL A 208 14.63 -14.73 -5.53
CA VAL A 208 15.79 -15.17 -6.34
C VAL A 208 17.11 -14.70 -5.73
N PHE A 209 17.18 -13.44 -5.26
CA PHE A 209 18.36 -12.92 -4.56
C PHE A 209 18.61 -13.71 -3.26
N ASP A 210 17.60 -13.90 -2.42
CA ASP A 210 17.71 -14.61 -1.14
C ASP A 210 18.11 -16.08 -1.33
N LEU A 211 17.56 -16.77 -2.35
CA LEU A 211 17.94 -18.14 -2.70
C LEU A 211 19.41 -18.24 -3.14
N LEU A 212 19.95 -17.21 -3.79
CA LEU A 212 21.36 -17.16 -4.20
C LEU A 212 22.27 -16.79 -3.02
N ALA A 213 21.85 -15.87 -2.15
CA ALA A 213 22.56 -15.48 -0.95
C ALA A 213 22.68 -16.66 0.04
N ALA A 214 21.58 -17.38 0.31
CA ALA A 214 21.56 -18.58 1.14
C ALA A 214 22.28 -19.81 0.55
N ARG A 215 22.96 -19.64 -0.59
CA ARG A 215 23.77 -20.65 -1.27
C ARG A 215 25.21 -20.17 -1.54
N ASP A 216 25.62 -19.08 -0.88
CA ASP A 216 26.91 -18.43 -1.03
C ASP A 216 27.28 -18.22 -2.51
N ALA A 217 26.30 -17.83 -3.33
CA ALA A 217 26.53 -17.59 -4.74
C ALA A 217 27.53 -16.44 -4.91
N GLY A 218 28.61 -16.68 -5.66
CA GLY A 218 29.63 -15.66 -5.90
C GLY A 218 29.08 -14.34 -6.43
N ALA A 219 29.71 -13.23 -6.04
CA ALA A 219 29.22 -11.86 -6.19
C ALA A 219 28.64 -11.49 -7.58
N LYS A 220 29.18 -12.03 -8.68
CA LYS A 220 28.60 -11.86 -10.03
C LYS A 220 27.11 -12.25 -10.10
N ARG A 221 26.72 -13.36 -9.46
CA ARG A 221 25.33 -13.83 -9.44
C ARG A 221 24.47 -12.99 -8.50
N LEU A 222 24.99 -12.59 -7.34
CA LEU A 222 24.30 -11.71 -6.41
C LEU A 222 24.07 -10.32 -7.00
N GLY A 223 25.06 -9.73 -7.67
CA GLY A 223 24.95 -8.45 -8.36
C GLY A 223 23.95 -8.50 -9.51
N ALA A 224 23.93 -9.59 -10.31
CA ALA A 224 22.92 -9.79 -11.34
C ALA A 224 21.50 -9.92 -10.76
N ALA A 225 21.33 -10.65 -9.66
CA ALA A 225 20.05 -10.78 -8.98
C ALA A 225 19.58 -9.46 -8.34
N ALA A 226 20.47 -8.74 -7.66
CA ALA A 226 20.20 -7.43 -7.08
C ALA A 226 19.86 -6.39 -8.16
N ALA A 227 20.55 -6.39 -9.30
CA ALA A 227 20.23 -5.51 -10.43
C ALA A 227 18.83 -5.81 -11.02
N ASN A 228 18.43 -7.09 -11.11
CA ASN A 228 17.07 -7.46 -11.51
C ASN A 228 16.02 -7.12 -10.44
N TRP A 229 16.38 -7.17 -9.15
CA TRP A 229 15.50 -6.75 -8.07
C TRP A 229 15.32 -5.22 -8.04
N VAL A 230 16.37 -4.43 -8.30
CA VAL A 230 16.25 -2.98 -8.53
C VAL A 230 15.39 -2.70 -9.77
N PHE A 231 15.49 -3.49 -10.84
CA PHE A 231 14.58 -3.36 -11.99
C PHE A 231 13.10 -3.61 -11.60
N ALA A 232 12.84 -4.62 -10.76
CA ALA A 232 11.50 -5.00 -10.32
C ALA A 232 10.89 -4.11 -9.23
N ALA A 233 11.73 -3.41 -8.47
CA ALA A 233 11.38 -2.52 -7.36
C ALA A 233 12.27 -1.26 -7.35
N PRO A 234 12.14 -0.36 -8.34
CA PRO A 234 13.13 0.70 -8.58
C PRO A 234 13.16 1.78 -7.50
N VAL A 235 12.07 1.97 -6.75
CA VAL A 235 11.97 2.93 -5.62
C VAL A 235 12.20 2.30 -4.26
N ASP A 236 12.53 1.02 -4.19
CA ASP A 236 12.80 0.37 -2.91
C ASP A 236 14.28 0.56 -2.52
N ALA A 237 14.52 0.89 -1.25
CA ALA A 237 15.86 1.03 -0.69
C ALA A 237 16.56 -0.34 -0.56
N VAL A 238 15.83 -1.40 -0.21
CA VAL A 238 16.41 -2.73 0.06
C VAL A 238 17.18 -3.32 -1.14
N PRO A 239 16.61 -3.42 -2.37
CA PRO A 239 17.35 -3.91 -3.53
C PRO A 239 18.53 -3.01 -3.90
N ARG A 240 18.42 -1.69 -3.67
CA ARG A 240 19.52 -0.75 -3.93
C ARG A 240 20.67 -0.94 -2.96
N LEU A 241 20.40 -1.17 -1.66
CA LEU A 241 21.42 -1.57 -0.69
C LEU A 241 22.06 -2.91 -1.07
N ALA A 242 21.26 -3.90 -1.46
CA ALA A 242 21.78 -5.20 -1.92
C ALA A 242 22.75 -5.05 -3.11
N LEU A 243 22.39 -4.24 -4.10
CA LEU A 243 23.25 -3.95 -5.25
C LEU A 243 24.49 -3.12 -4.86
N ALA A 244 24.32 -2.10 -4.03
CA ALA A 244 25.40 -1.23 -3.56
C ALA A 244 26.48 -2.00 -2.78
N ARG A 245 26.08 -2.95 -1.92
CA ARG A 245 26.99 -3.83 -1.18
C ARG A 245 27.86 -4.67 -2.11
N VAL A 246 27.26 -5.26 -3.16
CA VAL A 246 28.00 -6.05 -4.15
C VAL A 246 28.94 -5.16 -4.97
N LEU A 247 28.49 -3.99 -5.40
CA LEU A 247 29.33 -3.05 -6.17
C LEU A 247 30.50 -2.53 -5.33
N ALA A 248 30.27 -2.15 -4.06
CA ALA A 248 31.32 -1.71 -3.15
C ALA A 248 32.35 -2.82 -2.85
N GLY A 249 31.87 -4.07 -2.65
CA GLY A 249 32.71 -5.24 -2.46
C GLY A 249 33.60 -5.60 -3.67
N GLU A 250 33.30 -5.05 -4.84
CA GLU A 250 33.96 -5.35 -6.13
C GLU A 250 34.64 -4.10 -6.74
N GLY A 251 34.97 -3.11 -5.92
CA GLY A 251 35.71 -1.90 -6.31
C GLY A 251 34.90 -0.86 -7.12
N ALA A 252 33.63 -1.13 -7.43
CA ALA A 252 32.76 -0.24 -8.23
C ALA A 252 32.17 0.92 -7.39
N HIS A 253 33.01 1.59 -6.60
CA HIS A 253 32.61 2.54 -5.55
C HIS A 253 31.73 3.69 -6.06
N ALA A 254 32.00 4.26 -7.23
CA ALA A 254 31.18 5.34 -7.78
C ALA A 254 29.70 4.94 -7.98
N VAL A 255 29.46 3.76 -8.56
CA VAL A 255 28.10 3.28 -8.78
C VAL A 255 27.48 2.76 -7.48
N ALA A 256 28.30 2.23 -6.55
CA ALA A 256 27.85 1.88 -5.21
C ALA A 256 27.37 3.10 -4.42
N ALA A 257 28.12 4.21 -4.43
CA ALA A 257 27.75 5.47 -3.81
C ALA A 257 26.41 6.00 -4.37
N ASP A 258 26.26 6.03 -5.70
CA ASP A 258 25.00 6.40 -6.37
C ASP A 258 23.80 5.54 -5.93
N GLN A 259 24.01 4.25 -5.64
CA GLN A 259 22.94 3.36 -5.15
C GLN A 259 22.64 3.55 -3.66
N TYR A 260 23.66 3.77 -2.83
CA TYR A 260 23.49 4.08 -1.40
C TYR A 260 22.78 5.43 -1.20
N GLU A 261 23.15 6.46 -1.97
CA GLU A 261 22.49 7.78 -1.96
C GLU A 261 20.98 7.63 -2.22
N ARG A 262 20.61 6.85 -3.26
CA ARG A 262 19.22 6.60 -3.62
C ARG A 262 18.47 5.77 -2.59
N ALA A 263 19.13 4.77 -1.99
CA ALA A 263 18.54 4.01 -0.89
C ALA A 263 18.22 4.92 0.31
N SER A 264 19.10 5.89 0.63
CA SER A 264 18.90 6.89 1.69
C SER A 264 17.76 7.87 1.39
N VAL A 265 17.54 8.22 0.11
CA VAL A 265 16.37 9.01 -0.30
C VAL A 265 15.08 8.21 -0.17
N PHE A 266 15.08 6.94 -0.61
CA PHE A 266 13.88 6.10 -0.59
C PHE A 266 13.52 5.50 0.79
N SER A 267 14.46 5.49 1.76
CA SER A 267 14.19 5.09 3.15
C SER A 267 13.34 6.10 3.93
N GLY A 268 12.97 7.24 3.34
CA GLY A 268 11.98 8.17 3.91
C GLY A 268 12.46 8.84 5.20
N ALA A 269 13.71 9.31 5.22
CA ALA A 269 14.41 9.83 6.39
C ALA A 269 14.71 8.81 7.51
N THR A 270 14.56 7.51 7.26
CA THR A 270 15.14 6.46 8.12
C THR A 270 16.65 6.37 7.87
N LEU A 271 17.47 6.31 8.93
CA LEU A 271 18.91 6.12 8.79
C LEU A 271 19.19 4.77 8.08
N LEU A 272 20.22 4.73 7.22
CA LEU A 272 20.67 3.46 6.64
C LEU A 272 21.22 2.53 7.74
N PRO A 273 21.13 1.19 7.58
CA PRO A 273 21.80 0.26 8.48
C PRO A 273 23.28 0.62 8.63
N LEU A 274 23.83 0.59 9.85
CA LEU A 274 25.18 1.10 10.10
C LEU A 274 26.31 0.36 9.33
N PRO A 275 26.21 -0.94 9.01
CA PRO A 275 27.12 -1.58 8.06
C PRO A 275 27.07 -1.00 6.64
N ASP A 276 25.92 -0.52 6.18
CA ASP A 276 25.76 0.14 4.88
C ASP A 276 26.20 1.60 4.91
N LEU A 277 25.95 2.31 6.01
CA LEU A 277 26.43 3.68 6.22
C LEU A 277 27.98 3.74 6.13
N ARG A 278 28.67 2.76 6.73
CA ARG A 278 30.13 2.62 6.63
C ARG A 278 30.58 2.35 5.19
N ARG A 279 29.96 1.39 4.50
CA ARG A 279 30.25 1.10 3.09
C ARG A 279 30.01 2.30 2.18
N TYR A 280 28.98 3.08 2.46
CA TYR A 280 28.70 4.31 1.71
C TYR A 280 29.77 5.38 1.97
N ALA A 281 30.20 5.58 3.22
CA ALA A 281 31.30 6.49 3.54
C ALA A 281 32.61 6.13 2.83
N THR A 282 32.98 4.83 2.80
CA THR A 282 34.15 4.36 2.06
C THR A 282 34.01 4.55 0.56
N ALA A 283 32.82 4.32 0.00
CA ALA A 283 32.55 4.52 -1.42
C ALA A 283 32.58 6.02 -1.83
N LEU A 284 32.17 6.91 -0.93
CA LEU A 284 32.30 8.36 -1.10
C LEU A 284 33.77 8.78 -1.02
N LEU A 285 34.55 8.28 -0.06
CA LEU A 285 36.00 8.56 0.01
C LEU A 285 36.72 8.08 -1.26
N ALA A 286 36.46 6.85 -1.72
CA ALA A 286 37.03 6.28 -2.93
C ALA A 286 36.65 7.02 -4.23
N THR A 287 35.78 8.03 -4.16
CA THR A 287 35.40 8.90 -5.27
C THR A 287 35.70 10.38 -5.01
N GLY A 288 36.52 10.71 -4.01
CA GLY A 288 36.89 12.08 -3.66
C GLY A 288 35.75 12.90 -3.04
N ARG A 289 34.66 12.26 -2.61
CA ARG A 289 33.49 12.88 -1.95
C ARG A 289 33.64 12.91 -0.42
N GLU A 290 34.86 13.12 0.09
CA GLU A 290 35.21 13.06 1.53
C GLU A 290 34.29 13.94 2.40
N ARG A 291 34.02 15.18 1.96
CA ARG A 291 33.12 16.11 2.67
C ARG A 291 31.72 15.53 2.85
N GLU A 292 31.18 14.87 1.83
CA GLU A 292 29.84 14.27 1.88
C GLU A 292 29.81 13.05 2.82
N ALA A 293 30.88 12.24 2.82
CA ALA A 293 31.04 11.13 3.76
C ALA A 293 31.02 11.63 5.21
N ARG A 294 31.76 12.71 5.50
CA ARG A 294 31.82 13.34 6.82
C ARG A 294 30.48 13.94 7.25
N GLU A 295 29.83 14.72 6.38
CA GLU A 295 28.51 15.30 6.63
C GLU A 295 27.45 14.23 6.93
N MET A 296 27.44 13.15 6.16
CA MET A 296 26.55 12.01 6.35
C MET A 296 26.80 11.29 7.69
N LEU A 297 28.05 10.97 8.02
CA LEU A 297 28.40 10.29 9.27
C LEU A 297 28.12 11.17 10.50
N SER A 298 28.38 12.48 10.42
CA SER A 298 28.04 13.43 11.49
C SER A 298 26.52 13.55 11.70
N ALA A 299 25.73 13.54 10.62
CA ALA A 299 24.27 13.52 10.72
C ALA A 299 23.76 12.21 11.36
N ALA A 300 24.39 11.08 11.06
CA ALA A 300 24.10 9.80 11.71
C ALA A 300 24.46 9.84 13.20
N GLU A 301 25.67 10.28 13.56
CA GLU A 301 26.13 10.43 14.95
C GLU A 301 25.12 11.24 15.77
N ALA A 302 24.66 12.39 15.25
CA ALA A 302 23.69 13.26 15.91
C ALA A 302 22.33 12.57 16.16
N ARG A 303 21.85 11.74 15.23
CA ARG A 303 20.59 11.00 15.37
C ARG A 303 20.68 9.86 16.38
N LEU A 304 21.80 9.14 16.38
CA LEU A 304 22.08 8.10 17.38
C LEU A 304 22.21 8.72 18.78
N ALA A 305 22.85 9.89 18.89
CA ALA A 305 22.94 10.65 20.13
C ALA A 305 21.57 11.17 20.62
N ALA A 306 20.66 11.51 19.71
CA ALA A 306 19.28 11.92 20.03
C ALA A 306 18.39 10.77 20.56
N GLY A 307 18.90 9.54 20.62
CA GLY A 307 18.23 8.43 21.30
C GLY A 307 17.30 7.59 20.44
N GLU A 308 17.59 7.41 19.14
CA GLU A 308 17.01 6.30 18.37
C GLU A 308 17.30 4.98 19.12
N PRO A 309 16.28 4.25 19.64
CA PRO A 309 16.49 3.17 20.58
C PRO A 309 16.98 1.89 19.89
N GLY A 310 17.95 1.21 20.51
CA GLY A 310 18.41 -0.12 20.08
C GLY A 310 19.74 -0.16 19.33
N THR A 311 20.44 0.97 19.14
CA THR A 311 21.80 0.95 18.59
C THR A 311 22.82 0.42 19.60
N ASP A 312 23.66 -0.52 19.19
CA ASP A 312 24.75 -1.01 20.02
C ASP A 312 25.87 0.05 20.22
N ALA A 313 26.57 -0.03 21.35
CA ALA A 313 27.70 0.83 21.67
C ALA A 313 28.94 0.54 20.80
N GLY A 314 29.11 -0.70 20.32
CA GLY A 314 30.09 -1.06 19.29
C GLY A 314 29.86 -0.36 17.96
N GLU A 315 28.62 -0.32 17.47
CA GLU A 315 28.32 0.34 16.20
C GLU A 315 28.56 1.86 16.24
N ARG A 316 28.30 2.52 17.38
CA ARG A 316 28.62 3.95 17.58
C ARG A 316 30.14 4.21 17.54
N ARG A 317 30.94 3.38 18.23
CA ARG A 317 32.42 3.44 18.19
C ARG A 317 32.97 3.36 16.77
N LEU A 318 32.36 2.54 15.91
CA LEU A 318 32.78 2.38 14.52
C LEU A 318 32.47 3.61 13.63
N ILE A 319 31.40 4.35 13.91
CA ILE A 319 31.13 5.65 13.23
C ILE A 319 32.15 6.70 13.66
N ASP A 320 32.42 6.79 14.96
CA ASP A 320 33.41 7.71 15.52
C ASP A 320 34.79 7.46 14.90
N LEU A 321 35.21 6.21 14.79
CA LEU A 321 36.46 5.83 14.13
C LEU A 321 36.50 6.25 12.65
N PHE A 322 35.42 6.07 11.90
CA PHE A 322 35.33 6.55 10.51
C PHE A 322 35.43 8.09 10.46
N LEU A 323 34.83 8.80 11.42
CA LEU A 323 34.94 10.26 11.54
C LEU A 323 36.36 10.73 11.92
N VAL A 324 37.15 9.94 12.65
CA VAL A 324 38.58 10.25 12.90
C VAL A 324 39.39 10.10 11.62
N VAL A 325 39.20 9.02 10.86
CA VAL A 325 39.92 8.79 9.58
C VAL A 325 39.55 9.83 8.52
N LEU A 326 38.31 10.33 8.55
CA LEU A 326 37.79 11.38 7.65
C LEU A 326 37.92 12.80 8.21
N ALA A 327 38.68 13.02 9.28
CA ALA A 327 38.85 14.35 9.88
C ALA A 327 39.74 15.26 9.00
N GLU A 328 39.50 16.57 9.05
CA GLU A 328 40.37 17.54 8.38
C GLU A 328 41.74 17.63 9.06
N PRO A 329 42.81 17.98 8.31
CA PRO A 329 44.12 18.26 8.89
C PRO A 329 44.07 19.25 10.07
N GLY A 330 44.37 18.77 11.26
CA GLY A 330 44.31 19.51 12.54
C GLY A 330 43.05 19.27 13.38
N ALA A 331 42.06 18.51 12.89
CA ALA A 331 40.83 18.14 13.61
C ALA A 331 40.84 16.69 14.12
N GLU A 332 41.81 15.87 13.70
CA GLU A 332 41.92 14.44 14.02
C GLU A 332 42.04 14.22 15.53
N ALA A 333 42.86 15.03 16.21
CA ALA A 333 43.02 14.97 17.66
C ALA A 333 41.69 15.18 18.41
N ALA A 334 40.87 16.15 18.00
CA ALA A 334 39.58 16.42 18.62
C ALA A 334 38.50 15.37 18.30
N ALA A 335 38.60 14.69 17.16
CA ALA A 335 37.78 13.52 16.86
C ALA A 335 38.22 12.32 17.72
N LEU A 336 39.53 12.10 17.86
CA LEU A 336 40.08 11.00 18.64
C LEU A 336 39.83 11.14 20.15
N GLU A 337 39.94 12.35 20.71
CA GLU A 337 39.57 12.57 22.12
C GLU A 337 38.11 12.19 22.39
N ARG A 338 37.17 12.50 21.48
CA ARG A 338 35.76 12.07 21.63
C ARG A 338 35.60 10.54 21.60
N LEU A 339 36.34 9.86 20.73
CA LEU A 339 36.37 8.40 20.67
C LEU A 339 36.98 7.80 21.97
N HIS A 340 38.03 8.42 22.51
CA HIS A 340 38.66 8.03 23.78
C HIS A 340 37.79 8.30 25.00
N GLU A 341 37.08 9.42 25.06
CA GLU A 341 36.10 9.71 26.14
C GLU A 341 35.01 8.63 26.17
N ARG A 342 34.51 8.20 25.00
CA ARG A 342 33.51 7.13 24.88
C ARG A 342 34.06 5.77 25.26
N ALA A 343 35.25 5.40 24.78
CA ALA A 343 35.92 4.16 25.17
C ALA A 343 36.23 4.12 26.68
N GLY A 344 36.73 5.24 27.24
CA GLY A 344 36.99 5.40 28.67
C GLY A 344 35.72 5.25 29.52
N ALA A 345 34.60 5.85 29.08
CA ALA A 345 33.32 5.69 29.77
C ALA A 345 32.84 4.22 29.82
N LEU A 346 33.16 3.40 28.82
CA LEU A 346 32.92 1.95 28.85
C LEU A 346 33.90 1.22 29.77
N VAL A 347 35.19 1.59 29.79
CA VAL A 347 36.18 1.05 30.74
C VAL A 347 35.82 1.35 32.21
N ASP A 348 35.20 2.49 32.48
CA ASP A 348 34.78 2.89 33.82
C ASP A 348 33.47 2.21 34.26
N ARG A 349 32.49 2.07 33.35
CA ARG A 349 31.10 1.72 33.68
C ARG A 349 30.68 0.31 33.28
N GLY A 350 31.37 -0.32 32.33
CA GLY A 350 31.03 -1.65 31.82
C GLY A 350 31.33 -2.78 32.80
N GLY A 351 30.88 -3.99 32.46
CA GLY A 351 31.28 -5.26 33.09
C GLY A 351 32.73 -5.65 32.73
N PRO A 352 33.35 -6.62 33.43
CA PRO A 352 34.76 -6.96 33.25
C PRO A 352 35.17 -7.23 31.78
N GLU A 353 34.34 -7.97 31.05
CA GLU A 353 34.57 -8.31 29.63
C GLU A 353 34.48 -7.07 28.73
N GLU A 354 33.49 -6.20 28.95
CA GLU A 354 33.34 -4.91 28.23
C GLU A 354 34.52 -3.96 28.49
N ARG A 355 35.14 -4.02 29.69
CA ARG A 355 36.34 -3.23 30.03
C ARG A 355 37.59 -3.76 29.34
N GLU A 356 37.77 -5.08 29.30
CA GLU A 356 38.88 -5.70 28.56
C GLU A 356 38.76 -5.37 27.06
N GLU A 357 37.56 -5.50 26.48
CA GLU A 357 37.31 -5.09 25.09
C GLU A 357 37.57 -3.60 24.85
N ALA A 358 37.01 -2.69 25.67
CA ALA A 358 37.17 -1.26 25.44
C ALA A 358 38.63 -0.77 25.60
N ARG A 359 39.45 -1.46 26.40
CA ARG A 359 40.90 -1.21 26.46
C ARG A 359 41.62 -1.73 25.23
N LEU A 360 41.27 -2.93 24.76
CA LEU A 360 41.85 -3.52 23.55
C LEU A 360 41.52 -2.67 22.32
N ASP A 361 40.28 -2.16 22.23
CA ASP A 361 39.86 -1.22 21.21
C ASP A 361 40.72 0.03 21.20
N ARG A 362 40.88 0.68 22.36
CA ARG A 362 41.76 1.83 22.49
C ARG A 362 43.19 1.52 22.05
N ALA A 363 43.75 0.39 22.50
CA ALA A 363 45.12 0.01 22.18
C ALA A 363 45.38 -0.13 20.67
N TRP A 364 44.48 -0.79 19.93
CA TRP A 364 44.66 -0.91 18.48
C TRP A 364 44.35 0.39 17.74
N ILE A 365 43.39 1.20 18.19
CA ILE A 365 43.08 2.52 17.61
C ILE A 365 44.29 3.46 17.75
N ASP A 366 44.86 3.57 18.96
CA ASP A 366 46.07 4.35 19.24
C ASP A 366 47.27 3.84 18.44
N ALA A 367 47.38 2.53 18.23
CA ALA A 367 48.45 1.92 17.42
C ALA A 367 48.33 2.26 15.93
N VAL A 368 47.14 2.05 15.33
CA VAL A 368 46.88 2.16 13.88
C VAL A 368 46.85 3.62 13.41
N LEU A 369 46.16 4.51 14.11
CA LEU A 369 45.93 5.88 13.64
C LEU A 369 47.12 6.82 13.88
N ALA A 370 48.08 6.42 14.70
CA ALA A 370 49.34 7.12 14.98
C ALA A 370 49.23 8.59 15.50
N VAL A 371 48.04 9.02 15.94
CA VAL A 371 47.79 10.39 16.47
C VAL A 371 48.46 10.63 17.83
N ARG A 372 48.65 9.57 18.63
CA ARG A 372 49.30 9.61 19.96
C ARG A 372 50.67 8.92 19.98
N PRO A 373 51.56 9.20 20.95
CA PRO A 373 52.84 8.51 21.11
C PRO A 373 52.69 6.99 21.16
N VAL A 374 53.68 6.25 20.64
CA VAL A 374 53.61 4.77 20.54
C VAL A 374 53.63 4.09 21.93
N GLU A 375 54.20 4.78 22.92
CA GLU A 375 54.25 4.40 24.32
C GLU A 375 52.86 4.38 24.97
N GLU A 376 51.94 5.26 24.54
CA GLU A 376 50.55 5.24 25.03
C GLU A 376 49.77 4.04 24.48
N ALA A 377 49.99 3.69 23.21
CA ALA A 377 49.40 2.50 22.58
C ALA A 377 49.89 1.20 23.24
N GLU A 378 51.20 1.12 23.56
CA GLU A 378 51.77 -0.02 24.29
C GLU A 378 51.21 -0.11 25.71
N ALA A 379 51.17 0.98 26.48
CA ALA A 379 50.60 0.99 27.81
C ALA A 379 49.11 0.59 27.80
N ALA A 380 48.34 1.02 26.79
CA ALA A 380 46.96 0.58 26.60
C ALA A 380 46.87 -0.93 26.31
N LEU A 381 47.78 -1.47 25.49
CA LEU A 381 47.83 -2.91 25.16
C LEU A 381 48.22 -3.78 26.35
N GLU A 382 49.15 -3.32 27.20
CA GLU A 382 49.49 -3.97 28.46
C GLU A 382 48.30 -3.98 29.43
N LEU A 383 47.60 -2.85 29.56
CA LEU A 383 46.41 -2.70 30.42
C LEU A 383 45.17 -3.46 29.91
N ALA A 384 45.14 -3.81 28.62
CA ALA A 384 44.15 -4.69 28.03
C ALA A 384 44.37 -6.18 28.37
N GLY A 385 45.52 -6.56 28.94
CA GLY A 385 45.88 -7.94 29.24
C GLY A 385 44.85 -8.68 30.12
N GLY A 386 44.54 -9.91 29.74
CA GLY A 386 43.48 -10.72 30.34
C GLY A 386 43.16 -11.94 29.47
N ARG A 387 42.52 -12.96 30.06
CA ARG A 387 42.31 -14.26 29.39
C ARG A 387 41.52 -14.15 28.08
N TYR A 388 40.65 -13.14 27.95
CA TYR A 388 39.90 -12.90 26.72
C TYR A 388 40.75 -12.11 25.70
N ALA A 389 41.37 -11.01 26.11
CA ALA A 389 42.21 -10.19 25.24
C ALA A 389 43.45 -10.94 24.70
N ASP A 390 44.00 -11.89 25.45
CA ASP A 390 45.12 -12.75 25.02
C ASP A 390 44.75 -13.71 23.89
N ALA A 391 43.45 -13.94 23.64
CA ALA A 391 42.93 -14.79 22.57
C ALA A 391 42.31 -13.98 21.40
N ASP A 392 42.24 -12.65 21.51
CA ASP A 392 41.61 -11.78 20.52
C ASP A 392 42.64 -11.33 19.45
N PRO A 393 42.37 -11.56 18.14
CA PRO A 393 43.25 -11.13 17.05
C PRO A 393 43.62 -9.63 17.06
N ARG A 394 42.77 -8.75 17.62
CA ARG A 394 43.05 -7.31 17.76
C ARG A 394 44.33 -7.04 18.58
N ARG A 395 44.72 -7.95 19.48
CA ARG A 395 45.97 -7.84 20.27
C ARG A 395 47.21 -7.93 19.39
N GLU A 396 47.26 -8.93 18.50
CA GLU A 396 48.36 -9.13 17.55
C GLU A 396 48.39 -8.03 16.49
N VAL A 397 47.21 -7.53 16.07
CA VAL A 397 47.11 -6.32 15.23
C VAL A 397 47.76 -5.12 15.93
N ALA A 398 47.37 -4.81 17.16
CA ALA A 398 47.94 -3.68 17.91
C ALA A 398 49.46 -3.83 18.09
N ALA A 399 49.94 -5.01 18.47
CA ALA A 399 51.36 -5.32 18.62
C ALA A 399 52.14 -5.12 17.31
N GLY A 400 51.58 -5.57 16.17
CA GLY A 400 52.18 -5.38 14.86
C GLY A 400 52.30 -3.91 14.45
N TRP A 401 51.25 -3.11 14.68
CA TRP A 401 51.27 -1.67 14.39
C TRP A 401 52.22 -0.90 15.32
N ILE A 402 52.32 -1.29 16.61
CA ILE A 402 53.32 -0.76 17.55
C ILE A 402 54.75 -1.07 17.09
N ALA A 403 55.03 -2.32 16.69
CA ALA A 403 56.34 -2.74 16.18
C ALA A 403 56.71 -2.02 14.88
N LEU A 404 55.75 -1.85 13.96
CA LEU A 404 55.93 -1.10 12.71
C LEU A 404 56.33 0.34 12.99
N ARG A 405 55.62 1.01 13.91
CA ARG A 405 55.89 2.40 14.32
C ARG A 405 57.21 2.58 15.07
N ARG A 406 57.75 1.50 15.67
CA ARG A 406 59.09 1.47 16.27
C ARG A 406 60.22 1.24 15.26
N GLY A 407 59.90 0.97 14.00
CA GLY A 407 60.90 0.60 13.00
C GLY A 407 61.44 -0.83 13.18
N ASP A 408 60.66 -1.74 13.80
CA ASP A 408 60.95 -3.17 13.82
C ASP A 408 60.04 -3.92 12.82
N PRO A 409 60.42 -3.97 11.52
CA PRO A 409 59.62 -4.65 10.50
C PRO A 409 59.61 -6.17 10.68
N ALA A 410 60.54 -6.75 11.45
CA ALA A 410 60.59 -8.20 11.68
C ALA A 410 59.53 -8.61 12.71
N ALA A 411 59.47 -7.91 13.84
CA ALA A 411 58.42 -8.11 14.84
C ALA A 411 57.03 -7.74 14.29
N ALA A 412 56.91 -6.65 13.54
CA ALA A 412 55.65 -6.27 12.89
C ALA A 412 55.14 -7.35 11.93
N ARG A 413 56.03 -7.87 11.06
CA ARG A 413 55.69 -8.95 10.12
C ARG A 413 55.29 -10.22 10.84
N ALA A 414 55.97 -10.59 11.92
CA ALA A 414 55.64 -11.76 12.72
C ALA A 414 54.24 -11.64 13.34
N ALA A 415 53.93 -10.50 13.97
CA ALA A 415 52.62 -10.25 14.59
C ALA A 415 51.48 -10.21 13.55
N PHE A 416 51.62 -9.49 12.43
CA PHE A 416 50.57 -9.50 11.42
C PHE A 416 50.39 -10.86 10.73
N SER A 417 51.46 -11.66 10.62
CA SER A 417 51.39 -13.01 10.04
C SER A 417 50.82 -14.06 11.00
N SER A 418 50.65 -13.76 12.30
CA SER A 418 49.97 -14.64 13.25
C SER A 418 48.44 -14.59 13.08
N VAL A 419 47.93 -13.48 12.53
CA VAL A 419 46.51 -13.20 12.28
C VAL A 419 46.23 -12.76 10.82
N PRO A 420 46.62 -13.56 9.81
CA PRO A 420 46.65 -13.15 8.40
C PRO A 420 45.26 -12.86 7.80
N GLU A 421 44.19 -13.39 8.40
CA GLU A 421 42.81 -13.15 7.98
C GLU A 421 42.26 -11.78 8.47
N HIS A 422 42.93 -11.13 9.43
CA HIS A 422 42.42 -9.87 10.02
C HIS A 422 42.70 -8.68 9.08
N PRO A 423 41.68 -7.90 8.64
CA PRO A 423 41.87 -6.84 7.64
C PRO A 423 42.96 -5.81 8.00
N LEU A 424 43.00 -5.34 9.25
CA LEU A 424 44.05 -4.42 9.72
C LEU A 424 45.46 -5.03 9.81
N ALA A 425 45.59 -6.36 9.93
CA ALA A 425 46.89 -7.02 9.86
C ALA A 425 47.37 -7.12 8.40
N ARG A 426 46.45 -7.43 7.47
CA ARG A 426 46.72 -7.41 6.02
C ARG A 426 47.14 -6.02 5.53
N LEU A 427 46.51 -4.96 6.06
CA LEU A 427 46.92 -3.58 5.80
C LEU A 427 48.34 -3.30 6.34
N GLY A 428 48.65 -3.80 7.54
CA GLY A 428 49.99 -3.71 8.12
C GLY A 428 51.06 -4.48 7.33
N LEU A 429 50.71 -5.61 6.72
CA LEU A 429 51.59 -6.35 5.79
C LEU A 429 51.82 -5.58 4.48
N ALA A 430 50.82 -4.85 3.98
CA ALA A 430 51.00 -3.97 2.83
C ALA A 430 51.95 -2.80 3.14
N GLU A 431 51.91 -2.24 4.34
CA GLU A 431 52.81 -1.17 4.80
C GLU A 431 54.16 -1.70 5.36
N LEU A 432 54.45 -2.99 5.18
CA LEU A 432 55.76 -3.61 5.35
C LEU A 432 56.43 -3.96 4.02
N ALA A 433 55.78 -3.64 2.90
CA ALA A 433 56.28 -3.84 1.55
C ALA A 433 56.60 -2.49 0.90
N ASP A 434 57.55 -2.47 -0.03
CA ASP A 434 57.98 -1.22 -0.67
C ASP A 434 56.88 -0.65 -1.60
N PRO A 435 56.77 0.69 -1.74
CA PRO A 435 55.87 1.30 -2.72
C PRO A 435 56.15 0.81 -4.14
N GLY A 436 55.14 0.27 -4.81
CA GLY A 436 55.26 -0.37 -6.13
C GLY A 436 55.62 -1.87 -6.12
N ASP A 437 55.68 -2.52 -4.95
CA ASP A 437 55.63 -3.98 -4.87
C ASP A 437 54.23 -4.47 -5.32
N PRO A 438 54.13 -5.33 -6.35
CA PRO A 438 52.84 -5.88 -6.80
C PRO A 438 52.04 -6.57 -5.69
N THR A 439 52.71 -7.10 -4.66
CA THR A 439 52.09 -7.72 -3.48
C THR A 439 51.41 -6.68 -2.59
N ARG A 440 52.03 -5.52 -2.40
CA ARG A 440 51.46 -4.38 -1.68
C ARG A 440 50.23 -3.87 -2.39
N ASP A 441 50.37 -3.64 -3.69
CA ASP A 441 49.31 -3.09 -4.52
C ASP A 441 48.10 -4.01 -4.57
N ALA A 442 48.31 -5.32 -4.74
CA ALA A 442 47.24 -6.32 -4.67
C ALA A 442 46.53 -6.36 -3.30
N LEU A 443 47.26 -6.22 -2.19
CA LEU A 443 46.67 -6.17 -0.85
C LEU A 443 45.84 -4.90 -0.63
N LEU A 444 46.31 -3.73 -1.06
CA LEU A 444 45.58 -2.46 -0.95
C LEU A 444 44.32 -2.48 -1.82
N ASP A 445 44.43 -2.94 -3.08
CA ASP A 445 43.30 -3.04 -4.00
C ASP A 445 42.23 -4.03 -3.47
N GLU A 446 42.64 -5.17 -2.92
CA GLU A 446 41.72 -6.15 -2.31
C GLU A 446 41.05 -5.60 -1.03
N LEU A 447 41.80 -4.93 -0.16
CA LEU A 447 41.25 -4.32 1.07
C LEU A 447 40.28 -3.18 0.77
N ALA A 448 40.56 -2.34 -0.23
CA ALA A 448 39.68 -1.26 -0.65
C ALA A 448 38.33 -1.80 -1.17
N ALA A 449 38.36 -2.86 -1.99
CA ALA A 449 37.15 -3.51 -2.50
C ALA A 449 36.43 -4.33 -1.42
N ALA A 450 37.02 -5.44 -0.97
CA ALA A 450 36.36 -6.39 -0.07
C ALA A 450 36.13 -5.83 1.34
N GLY A 451 37.04 -4.97 1.81
CA GLY A 451 36.99 -4.34 3.13
C GLY A 451 36.14 -3.07 3.21
N SER A 452 35.31 -2.74 2.21
CA SER A 452 34.60 -1.45 2.12
C SER A 452 33.75 -1.04 3.34
N GLY A 453 33.34 -1.97 4.22
CA GLY A 453 32.63 -1.66 5.48
C GLY A 453 33.51 -1.62 6.74
N ASP A 454 34.80 -1.89 6.61
CA ASP A 454 35.78 -2.06 7.68
C ASP A 454 36.78 -0.90 7.73
N PRO A 455 37.32 -0.52 8.91
CA PRO A 455 38.36 0.51 9.01
C PRO A 455 39.59 0.24 8.13
N ALA A 456 39.97 -1.02 7.91
CA ALA A 456 41.10 -1.35 7.04
C ALA A 456 40.84 -0.99 5.57
N GLY A 457 39.61 -1.17 5.09
CA GLY A 457 39.24 -0.79 3.72
C GLY A 457 39.20 0.73 3.54
N LEU A 458 38.69 1.46 4.53
CA LEU A 458 38.72 2.93 4.53
C LEU A 458 40.15 3.48 4.51
N LEU A 459 41.05 2.91 5.31
CA LEU A 459 42.47 3.28 5.35
C LEU A 459 43.22 2.87 4.07
N ALA A 460 42.89 1.72 3.47
CA ALA A 460 43.44 1.30 2.18
C ALA A 460 43.03 2.27 1.05
N VAL A 461 41.76 2.67 1.01
CA VAL A 461 41.26 3.70 0.09
C VAL A 461 42.00 5.02 0.28
N ARG A 462 42.20 5.48 1.51
CA ARG A 462 42.95 6.73 1.79
C ARG A 462 44.39 6.66 1.29
N LYS A 463 45.07 5.52 1.46
CA LYS A 463 46.44 5.31 0.95
C LYS A 463 46.49 5.33 -0.57
N LEU A 464 45.51 4.72 -1.25
CA LEU A 464 45.39 4.79 -2.70
C LEU A 464 45.14 6.24 -3.17
N GLU A 465 44.30 7.00 -2.47
CA GLU A 465 44.06 8.43 -2.75
C GLU A 465 45.33 9.29 -2.57
N GLU A 466 46.09 9.09 -1.50
CA GLU A 466 47.39 9.73 -1.25
C GLU A 466 48.41 9.44 -2.37
N GLU A 467 48.40 8.21 -2.89
CA GLU A 467 49.18 7.78 -4.06
C GLU A 467 48.60 8.26 -5.41
N LYS A 468 47.43 8.90 -5.42
CA LYS A 468 46.66 9.31 -6.62
C LYS A 468 46.29 8.12 -7.52
N ARG A 469 46.01 6.98 -6.91
CA ARG A 469 45.50 5.77 -7.54
C ARG A 469 43.99 5.66 -7.32
N GLU A 470 43.28 5.27 -8.36
CA GLU A 470 41.88 4.85 -8.26
C GLU A 470 41.81 3.40 -7.78
N VAL A 471 40.80 3.06 -6.98
CA VAL A 471 40.53 1.65 -6.63
C VAL A 471 40.10 0.91 -7.91
N PRO A 472 40.77 -0.17 -8.32
CA PRO A 472 40.42 -0.87 -9.55
C PRO A 472 39.11 -1.63 -9.39
N VAL A 473 38.21 -1.48 -10.38
CA VAL A 473 37.01 -2.32 -10.47
C VAL A 473 37.41 -3.74 -10.84
N THR A 474 36.97 -4.74 -10.06
CA THR A 474 37.32 -6.14 -10.33
C THR A 474 36.67 -6.64 -11.64
N PRO A 475 37.14 -7.74 -12.25
CA PRO A 475 36.46 -8.37 -13.37
C PRO A 475 35.02 -8.79 -13.07
N VAL A 476 34.68 -9.04 -11.80
CA VAL A 476 33.32 -9.34 -11.34
C VAL A 476 32.49 -8.06 -11.25
N GLY A 477 33.02 -7.00 -10.64
CA GLY A 477 32.40 -5.68 -10.61
C GLY A 477 32.08 -5.16 -12.01
N GLN A 478 33.05 -5.23 -12.93
CA GLN A 478 32.84 -4.84 -14.33
C GLN A 478 31.77 -5.70 -15.02
N ALA A 479 31.67 -7.00 -14.70
CA ALA A 479 30.60 -7.84 -15.24
C ALA A 479 29.21 -7.44 -14.71
N VAL A 480 29.10 -6.98 -13.46
CA VAL A 480 27.84 -6.44 -12.91
C VAL A 480 27.52 -5.08 -13.54
N LEU A 481 28.51 -4.20 -13.71
CA LEU A 481 28.33 -2.91 -14.40
C LEU A 481 27.88 -3.08 -15.86
N ASN A 482 28.41 -4.08 -16.57
CA ASN A 482 27.96 -4.40 -17.93
C ASN A 482 26.49 -4.84 -17.96
N LEU A 483 26.05 -5.69 -17.02
CA LEU A 483 24.64 -6.08 -16.88
C LEU A 483 23.73 -4.89 -16.52
N MET A 484 24.24 -3.92 -15.76
CA MET A 484 23.51 -2.67 -15.50
C MET A 484 23.37 -1.83 -16.78
N ALA A 485 24.40 -1.76 -17.62
CA ALA A 485 24.39 -1.02 -18.88
C ALA A 485 23.40 -1.58 -19.93
N GLU A 486 22.98 -2.85 -19.80
CA GLU A 486 21.91 -3.44 -20.63
C GLU A 486 20.50 -2.89 -20.30
N ARG A 487 20.33 -2.18 -19.18
CA ARG A 487 19.06 -1.58 -18.74
C ARG A 487 19.02 -0.06 -18.98
N PRO A 488 17.83 0.56 -19.09
CA PRO A 488 17.70 2.00 -19.29
C PRO A 488 18.40 2.80 -18.17
N ALA A 489 19.24 3.76 -18.51
CA ALA A 489 20.00 4.55 -17.52
C ALA A 489 19.12 5.30 -16.49
N SER A 490 17.87 5.58 -16.85
CA SER A 490 16.85 6.16 -15.96
C SER A 490 16.49 5.28 -14.76
N LEU A 491 16.68 3.95 -14.85
CA LEU A 491 16.51 3.02 -13.71
C LEU A 491 17.54 3.31 -12.61
N TRP A 492 18.80 3.45 -13.01
CA TRP A 492 19.93 3.66 -12.11
C TRP A 492 19.94 5.09 -11.56
N ARG A 493 19.54 6.06 -12.38
CA ARG A 493 19.56 7.51 -12.09
C ARG A 493 18.22 8.12 -11.68
N MET A 494 17.21 7.29 -11.37
CA MET A 494 15.83 7.73 -11.18
C MET A 494 15.66 8.86 -10.15
N GLU A 495 15.11 10.00 -10.59
CA GLU A 495 14.76 11.16 -9.78
C GLU A 495 13.23 11.32 -9.76
N VAL A 496 12.56 10.63 -8.84
CA VAL A 496 11.09 10.48 -8.87
C VAL A 496 10.33 11.81 -8.71
N THR A 497 10.96 12.81 -8.08
CA THR A 497 10.41 14.17 -7.94
C THR A 497 10.43 14.97 -9.25
N ARG A 498 11.28 14.61 -10.22
CA ARG A 498 11.34 15.26 -11.55
C ARG A 498 10.64 14.43 -12.63
N GLU A 499 10.75 13.11 -12.55
CA GLU A 499 10.18 12.15 -13.50
C GLU A 499 9.30 11.11 -12.76
N PRO A 500 8.03 11.43 -12.45
CA PRO A 500 7.13 10.50 -11.77
C PRO A 500 6.81 9.31 -12.69
N LEU A 501 7.01 8.08 -12.20
CA LEU A 501 6.75 6.86 -12.99
C LEU A 501 5.26 6.68 -13.30
N ILE A 502 4.39 7.13 -12.40
CA ILE A 502 2.94 7.02 -12.50
C ILE A 502 2.35 8.42 -12.55
N ALA A 503 1.50 8.70 -13.54
CA ALA A 503 0.58 9.83 -13.48
C ALA A 503 -0.78 9.36 -12.98
N LEU A 504 -1.28 10.07 -11.98
CA LEU A 504 -2.66 10.01 -11.54
C LEU A 504 -3.47 11.09 -12.27
N ARG A 505 -4.63 10.73 -12.81
CA ARG A 505 -5.66 11.67 -13.25
C ARG A 505 -7.00 11.26 -12.66
N CYS A 506 -7.86 12.22 -12.40
CA CYS A 506 -9.20 11.97 -11.89
C CYS A 506 -10.23 12.82 -12.63
N GLU A 507 -11.42 12.26 -12.88
CA GLU A 507 -12.57 13.04 -13.36
C GLU A 507 -13.84 12.62 -12.64
N VAL A 508 -14.71 13.59 -12.33
CA VAL A 508 -16.07 13.32 -11.84
C VAL A 508 -17.06 13.35 -13.00
N GLN A 509 -17.80 12.27 -13.19
CA GLN A 509 -18.79 12.09 -14.25
C GLN A 509 -20.16 11.72 -13.64
N PRO A 510 -21.23 12.52 -13.83
CA PRO A 510 -21.24 13.87 -14.41
C PRO A 510 -20.64 14.92 -13.46
N ARG A 511 -20.07 16.01 -14.01
CA ARG A 511 -19.47 17.11 -13.22
C ARG A 511 -20.45 17.87 -12.31
N ARG A 512 -21.75 17.79 -12.62
CA ARG A 512 -22.85 18.27 -11.77
C ARG A 512 -23.58 17.05 -11.23
N ILE A 513 -23.35 16.72 -9.97
CA ILE A 513 -24.02 15.62 -9.28
C ILE A 513 -25.42 16.08 -8.84
N LEU A 514 -26.40 15.20 -8.96
CA LEU A 514 -27.77 15.39 -8.47
C LEU A 514 -28.09 14.34 -7.40
N PRO A 515 -28.89 14.66 -6.37
CA PRO A 515 -29.39 13.69 -5.42
C PRO A 515 -29.99 12.46 -6.11
N PHE A 516 -29.63 11.28 -5.61
CA PHE A 516 -30.11 9.98 -6.07
C PHE A 516 -29.79 9.61 -7.53
N ARG A 517 -28.92 10.36 -8.22
CA ARG A 517 -28.38 9.98 -9.53
C ARG A 517 -26.95 9.45 -9.38
N ARG A 518 -26.61 8.45 -10.20
CA ARG A 518 -25.26 7.89 -10.32
C ARG A 518 -24.22 8.98 -10.57
N ALA A 519 -23.11 8.93 -9.83
CA ALA A 519 -21.96 9.78 -10.06
C ALA A 519 -20.67 9.00 -9.78
N GLU A 520 -19.69 9.13 -10.67
CA GLU A 520 -18.46 8.35 -10.63
C GLU A 520 -17.24 9.25 -10.56
N LEU A 521 -16.28 8.85 -9.74
CA LEU A 521 -14.89 9.27 -9.84
C LEU A 521 -14.18 8.25 -10.72
N VAL A 522 -13.79 8.64 -11.93
CA VAL A 522 -12.92 7.85 -12.78
C VAL A 522 -11.48 8.15 -12.36
N VAL A 523 -10.84 7.18 -11.70
CA VAL A 523 -9.42 7.28 -11.32
C VAL A 523 -8.58 6.58 -12.38
N THR A 524 -7.73 7.35 -13.08
CA THR A 524 -6.82 6.82 -14.11
C THR A 524 -5.39 6.85 -13.63
N LEU A 525 -4.73 5.69 -13.67
CA LEU A 525 -3.29 5.51 -13.48
C LEU A 525 -2.64 5.33 -14.85
N GLU A 526 -1.61 6.10 -15.19
CA GLU A 526 -0.84 5.97 -16.44
C GLU A 526 0.63 5.71 -16.09
N ASN A 527 1.19 4.59 -16.56
CA ASN A 527 2.63 4.32 -16.42
C ASN A 527 3.41 5.14 -17.46
N ARG A 528 4.05 6.22 -17.00
CA ARG A 528 4.84 7.14 -17.82
C ARG A 528 6.32 6.75 -17.91
N SER A 529 6.73 5.72 -17.19
CA SER A 529 8.11 5.23 -17.20
C SER A 529 8.41 4.34 -18.41
N ARG A 530 9.69 3.98 -18.57
CA ARG A 530 10.15 2.98 -19.55
C ARG A 530 10.21 1.56 -18.96
N LEU A 531 9.66 1.36 -17.77
CA LEU A 531 9.74 0.13 -16.99
C LEU A 531 8.31 -0.37 -16.72
N PRO A 532 8.06 -1.68 -16.70
CA PRO A 532 6.81 -2.21 -16.16
C PRO A 532 6.73 -1.88 -14.66
N VAL A 533 5.55 -1.47 -14.18
CA VAL A 533 5.32 -1.16 -12.76
C VAL A 533 4.41 -2.23 -12.15
N SER A 534 4.91 -2.97 -11.16
CA SER A 534 4.12 -3.96 -10.43
C SER A 534 3.17 -3.30 -9.44
N LEU A 535 1.93 -3.78 -9.42
CA LEU A 535 0.85 -3.34 -8.54
C LEU A 535 0.53 -4.40 -7.49
N GLY A 536 0.38 -3.98 -6.24
CA GLY A 536 -0.09 -4.81 -5.13
C GLY A 536 0.56 -4.46 -3.80
N ASP A 537 0.16 -5.15 -2.73
CA ASP A 537 0.87 -5.04 -1.45
C ASP A 537 2.29 -5.65 -1.57
N GLY A 538 3.27 -4.98 -0.98
CA GLY A 538 4.70 -5.34 -1.11
C GLY A 538 5.27 -5.21 -2.53
N GLN A 539 4.59 -4.50 -3.44
CA GLN A 539 5.05 -4.25 -4.81
C GLN A 539 5.53 -2.81 -5.01
N THR A 540 5.99 -2.51 -6.23
CA THR A 540 6.49 -1.18 -6.61
C THR A 540 5.47 -0.08 -6.29
N LEU A 541 4.19 -0.27 -6.65
CA LEU A 541 3.11 0.64 -6.28
C LEU A 541 2.01 -0.11 -5.52
N ARG A 542 1.64 0.41 -4.34
CA ARG A 542 0.42 0.01 -3.64
C ARG A 542 -0.80 0.66 -4.31
N PRO A 543 -1.73 -0.10 -4.92
CA PRO A 543 -2.78 0.45 -5.78
C PRO A 543 -4.01 0.85 -4.96
N VAL A 544 -3.78 1.65 -3.93
CA VAL A 544 -4.80 2.23 -3.03
C VAL A 544 -4.75 3.74 -3.16
N ALA A 545 -5.91 4.36 -3.33
CA ALA A 545 -6.08 5.80 -3.34
C ALA A 545 -6.96 6.26 -2.17
N PHE A 546 -6.54 7.31 -1.47
CA PHE A 546 -7.35 8.00 -0.47
C PHE A 546 -8.02 9.21 -1.13
N VAL A 547 -9.34 9.28 -1.01
CA VAL A 547 -10.17 10.35 -1.56
C VAL A 547 -10.69 11.19 -0.40
N SER A 548 -10.01 12.29 -0.11
CA SER A 548 -10.42 13.26 0.91
C SER A 548 -11.24 14.38 0.27
N THR A 549 -12.41 14.69 0.82
CA THR A 549 -13.35 15.66 0.23
C THR A 549 -13.65 16.79 1.20
N ALA A 550 -13.47 18.04 0.77
CA ALA A 550 -13.89 19.25 1.50
C ALA A 550 -15.12 19.87 0.84
N LEU A 551 -16.09 20.30 1.65
CA LEU A 551 -17.38 20.84 1.22
C LEU A 551 -17.45 22.36 1.43
N PHE A 552 -18.13 23.06 0.52
CA PHE A 552 -18.30 24.51 0.53
C PHE A 552 -19.71 24.94 0.11
N GLU A 553 -20.29 25.88 0.84
CA GLU A 553 -21.54 26.57 0.49
C GLU A 553 -21.18 28.02 0.09
N GLY A 554 -21.18 28.27 -1.23
CA GLY A 554 -20.51 29.45 -1.77
C GLY A 554 -19.01 29.42 -1.45
N GLU A 555 -18.54 30.42 -0.70
CA GLU A 555 -17.16 30.51 -0.21
C GLU A 555 -16.98 29.94 1.22
N THR A 556 -18.07 29.59 1.90
CA THR A 556 -18.05 29.13 3.31
C THR A 556 -17.71 27.64 3.38
N PRO A 557 -16.65 27.21 4.09
CA PRO A 557 -16.37 25.79 4.28
C PRO A 557 -17.41 25.16 5.21
N LEU A 558 -18.07 24.09 4.75
CA LEU A 558 -19.00 23.28 5.56
C LEU A 558 -18.29 22.20 6.39
N GLY A 559 -17.02 21.91 6.06
CA GLY A 559 -16.20 20.88 6.71
C GLY A 559 -15.63 19.87 5.72
N ALA A 560 -14.95 18.85 6.25
CA ALA A 560 -14.46 17.71 5.47
C ALA A 560 -15.34 16.48 5.70
N LEU A 561 -15.56 15.70 4.63
CA LEU A 561 -16.15 14.37 4.73
C LEU A 561 -15.08 13.34 5.10
N PRO A 562 -15.47 12.20 5.71
CA PRO A 562 -14.56 11.08 5.93
C PRO A 562 -13.84 10.66 4.64
N THR A 563 -12.55 10.37 4.74
CA THR A 563 -11.74 9.93 3.60
C THR A 563 -12.24 8.57 3.08
N GLN A 564 -12.60 8.51 1.80
CA GLN A 564 -12.99 7.26 1.15
C GLN A 564 -11.73 6.54 0.65
N VAL A 565 -11.57 5.26 1.01
CA VAL A 565 -10.48 4.41 0.53
C VAL A 565 -10.94 3.69 -0.74
N VAL A 566 -10.18 3.82 -1.82
CA VAL A 566 -10.49 3.28 -3.14
C VAL A 566 -9.39 2.31 -3.56
N ASN A 567 -9.75 1.07 -3.86
CA ASN A 567 -8.83 0.10 -4.45
C ASN A 567 -8.86 0.25 -5.98
N VAL A 568 -7.73 0.69 -6.54
CA VAL A 568 -7.52 0.88 -7.99
C VAL A 568 -6.71 -0.27 -8.61
N GLY A 569 -6.37 -1.30 -7.83
CA GLY A 569 -5.59 -2.47 -8.25
C GLY A 569 -6.41 -3.50 -9.02
N ARG A 570 -6.78 -3.17 -10.26
CA ARG A 570 -7.44 -4.09 -11.22
C ARG A 570 -6.46 -4.85 -12.13
N ARG A 571 -5.18 -4.48 -12.06
CA ARG A 571 -4.05 -5.11 -12.73
C ARG A 571 -3.01 -5.47 -11.69
N LEU A 572 -2.16 -6.45 -12.01
CA LEU A 572 -0.99 -6.84 -11.21
C LEU A 572 0.32 -6.20 -11.70
N SER A 573 0.32 -5.69 -12.93
CA SER A 573 1.38 -4.90 -13.54
C SER A 573 0.79 -3.87 -14.51
N LEU A 574 1.49 -2.76 -14.74
CA LEU A 574 1.21 -1.82 -15.82
C LEU A 574 2.43 -1.75 -16.75
N GLU A 575 2.25 -2.05 -18.02
CA GLU A 575 3.31 -1.94 -19.02
C GLU A 575 3.69 -0.46 -19.31
N PRO A 576 4.87 -0.17 -19.87
CA PRO A 576 5.26 1.19 -20.26
C PRO A 576 4.22 1.84 -21.19
N GLY A 577 3.65 2.97 -20.77
CA GLY A 577 2.59 3.69 -21.49
C GLY A 577 1.17 3.12 -21.31
N GLU A 578 0.98 2.03 -20.54
CA GLU A 578 -0.34 1.51 -20.22
C GLU A 578 -1.09 2.45 -19.25
N ALA A 579 -2.40 2.59 -19.46
CA ALA A 579 -3.28 3.32 -18.57
C ALA A 579 -4.43 2.44 -18.08
N LEU A 580 -4.66 2.44 -16.76
CA LEU A 580 -5.74 1.75 -16.08
C LEU A 580 -6.73 2.77 -15.53
N SER A 581 -7.99 2.67 -15.93
CA SER A 581 -9.08 3.54 -15.44
C SER A 581 -10.08 2.74 -14.59
N VAL A 582 -10.31 3.20 -13.36
CA VAL A 582 -11.19 2.56 -12.38
C VAL A 582 -12.31 3.53 -12.01
N PRO A 583 -13.55 3.30 -12.49
CA PRO A 583 -14.71 4.07 -12.04
C PRO A 583 -15.07 3.65 -10.60
N THR A 584 -15.33 4.63 -9.75
CA THR A 584 -15.72 4.45 -8.34
C THR A 584 -16.99 5.26 -8.07
N ARG A 585 -18.02 4.65 -7.49
CA ARG A 585 -19.31 5.33 -7.25
C ARG A 585 -19.22 6.31 -6.08
N LEU A 586 -19.30 7.61 -6.38
CA LEU A 586 -19.37 8.69 -5.39
C LEU A 586 -20.74 8.75 -4.71
N ASP A 587 -21.80 8.34 -5.41
CA ASP A 587 -23.15 8.25 -4.85
C ASP A 587 -23.31 7.08 -3.85
N HIS A 588 -22.33 6.17 -3.76
CA HIS A 588 -22.22 5.17 -2.70
C HIS A 588 -21.40 5.67 -1.49
N GLY A 589 -20.52 6.66 -1.68
CA GLY A 589 -19.64 7.18 -0.64
C GLY A 589 -20.27 8.28 0.26
N PRO A 590 -19.43 8.94 1.09
CA PRO A 590 -19.87 10.04 1.96
C PRO A 590 -20.55 11.20 1.23
N ILE A 591 -20.15 11.49 -0.02
CA ILE A 591 -20.79 12.52 -0.87
C ILE A 591 -22.23 12.14 -1.19
N GLY A 592 -22.45 10.90 -1.63
CA GLY A 592 -23.79 10.35 -1.87
C GLY A 592 -24.66 10.35 -0.60
N ARG A 593 -24.08 10.03 0.56
CA ARG A 593 -24.80 10.08 1.85
C ARG A 593 -25.22 11.51 2.21
N ARG A 594 -24.32 12.49 2.03
CA ARG A 594 -24.63 13.92 2.23
C ARG A 594 -25.76 14.39 1.32
N LEU A 595 -25.68 14.08 0.02
CA LEU A 595 -26.72 14.39 -0.98
C LEU A 595 -28.07 13.71 -0.70
N ALA A 596 -28.06 12.51 -0.11
CA ALA A 596 -29.27 11.79 0.27
C ALA A 596 -29.90 12.30 1.58
N GLN A 597 -29.14 13.03 2.42
CA GLN A 597 -29.61 13.62 3.67
C GLN A 597 -30.05 15.08 3.50
N GLU A 598 -29.41 15.84 2.62
CA GLU A 598 -29.71 17.25 2.31
C GLU A 598 -29.93 17.43 0.78
N PRO A 599 -30.98 16.79 0.19
CA PRO A 599 -31.22 16.80 -1.25
C PRO A 599 -31.69 18.15 -1.80
N ASP A 600 -31.97 19.11 -0.93
CA ASP A 600 -32.43 20.46 -1.20
C ASP A 600 -31.29 21.50 -1.26
N ARG A 601 -30.12 21.19 -0.71
CA ARG A 601 -29.01 22.14 -0.60
C ARG A 601 -28.00 22.00 -1.74
N ASP A 602 -27.68 23.14 -2.35
CA ASP A 602 -26.54 23.28 -3.27
C ASP A 602 -25.25 23.37 -2.47
N PHE A 603 -24.24 22.56 -2.82
CA PHE A 603 -22.88 22.73 -2.33
C PHE A 603 -21.86 22.43 -3.42
N SER A 604 -20.70 23.06 -3.33
CA SER A 604 -19.53 22.66 -4.13
C SER A 604 -18.56 21.86 -3.27
N PHE A 605 -17.71 21.07 -3.91
CA PHE A 605 -16.69 20.33 -3.20
C PHE A 605 -15.38 20.28 -3.98
N SER A 606 -14.30 20.12 -3.23
CA SER A 606 -12.97 19.80 -3.75
C SER A 606 -12.53 18.43 -3.23
N MET A 607 -11.93 17.63 -4.10
CA MET A 607 -11.40 16.32 -3.78
C MET A 607 -9.88 16.35 -3.92
N SER A 608 -9.17 15.80 -2.93
CA SER A 608 -7.77 15.41 -3.07
C SER A 608 -7.73 13.89 -3.17
N VAL A 609 -7.19 13.37 -4.26
CA VAL A 609 -6.99 11.93 -4.48
C VAL A 609 -5.51 11.63 -4.33
N THR A 610 -5.14 10.90 -3.28
CA THR A 610 -3.75 10.56 -2.92
C THR A 610 -3.50 9.07 -3.17
N LEU A 611 -2.67 8.76 -4.17
CA LEU A 611 -2.19 7.41 -4.48
C LEU A 611 -0.98 7.04 -3.60
N ASP A 612 -0.81 5.75 -3.29
CA ASP A 612 0.18 5.22 -2.33
C ASP A 612 0.24 6.03 -1.00
N PRO A 613 -0.90 6.19 -0.30
CA PRO A 613 -0.95 6.93 0.94
C PRO A 613 -0.20 6.17 2.05
N ARG A 614 0.74 6.87 2.69
CA ARG A 614 1.49 6.36 3.86
C ARG A 614 1.12 7.18 5.09
N LEU A 615 0.80 6.50 6.19
CA LEU A 615 0.62 7.19 7.47
C LEU A 615 1.99 7.52 8.06
N THR A 616 2.20 8.79 8.36
CA THR A 616 3.37 9.26 9.12
C THR A 616 3.21 8.90 10.61
N PRO A 617 4.28 8.96 11.42
CA PRO A 617 4.19 8.76 12.87
C PRO A 617 3.24 9.74 13.59
N SER A 618 2.90 10.89 12.98
CA SER A 618 1.91 11.83 13.50
C SER A 618 0.47 11.53 13.09
N GLY A 619 0.23 10.42 12.37
CA GLY A 619 -1.07 10.06 11.80
C GLY A 619 -1.44 10.81 10.52
N ALA A 620 -0.67 11.84 10.11
CA ALA A 620 -0.91 12.55 8.86
C ALA A 620 -0.61 11.66 7.64
N VAL A 621 -1.40 11.82 6.57
CA VAL A 621 -1.20 11.11 5.30
C VAL A 621 -0.09 11.79 4.49
N ALA A 622 1.01 11.09 4.31
CA ALA A 622 2.06 11.42 3.35
C ALA A 622 1.87 10.63 2.05
N ILE A 623 2.52 11.10 0.99
CA ILE A 623 2.60 10.45 -0.31
C ILE A 623 3.78 9.48 -0.27
N GLY A 624 3.59 8.23 -0.68
CA GLY A 624 4.70 7.28 -0.87
C GLY A 624 5.62 7.67 -2.04
N PRO A 625 6.75 6.98 -2.24
CA PRO A 625 7.75 7.37 -3.23
C PRO A 625 7.22 7.32 -4.67
N LEU A 626 6.20 6.51 -4.96
CA LEU A 626 5.47 6.49 -6.25
C LEU A 626 4.03 6.97 -6.14
N GLY A 627 3.65 7.53 -5.00
CA GLY A 627 2.37 8.16 -4.86
C GLY A 627 2.27 9.45 -5.68
N ALA A 628 1.04 9.83 -5.97
CA ALA A 628 0.71 11.04 -6.71
C ALA A 628 -0.54 11.65 -6.07
N VAL A 629 -0.68 12.97 -6.16
CA VAL A 629 -1.87 13.69 -5.69
C VAL A 629 -2.49 14.44 -6.85
N GLU A 630 -3.76 14.18 -7.10
CA GLU A 630 -4.59 14.94 -8.03
C GLU A 630 -5.66 15.71 -7.26
N THR A 631 -5.85 17.00 -7.58
CA THR A 631 -6.83 17.85 -6.90
C THR A 631 -7.94 18.30 -7.85
N LEU A 632 -9.15 17.82 -7.60
CA LEU A 632 -10.35 18.29 -8.28
C LEU A 632 -10.98 19.43 -7.49
N ARG A 633 -11.34 20.52 -8.18
CA ARG A 633 -11.92 21.73 -7.56
C ARG A 633 -13.21 22.13 -8.26
N GLY A 634 -14.14 22.70 -7.48
CA GLY A 634 -15.37 23.29 -8.01
C GLY A 634 -16.34 22.27 -8.62
N VAL A 635 -16.31 21.01 -8.16
CA VAL A 635 -17.33 20.04 -8.54
C VAL A 635 -18.63 20.42 -7.84
N GLN A 636 -19.75 20.46 -8.56
CA GLN A 636 -21.02 20.94 -8.03
C GLN A 636 -21.93 19.77 -7.68
N ALA A 637 -22.38 19.73 -6.43
CA ALA A 637 -23.50 18.94 -5.97
C ALA A 637 -24.72 19.87 -5.95
N ALA A 638 -25.64 19.67 -6.89
CA ALA A 638 -26.81 20.53 -7.01
C ALA A 638 -28.02 19.89 -6.33
N GLY A 639 -28.50 20.54 -5.28
CA GLY A 639 -29.75 20.24 -4.63
C GLY A 639 -30.95 20.61 -5.51
N SER A 640 -32.13 20.31 -4.99
CA SER A 640 -33.41 20.71 -5.56
C SER A 640 -34.16 21.49 -4.47
N PRO A 641 -33.86 22.79 -4.27
CA PRO A 641 -34.34 23.55 -3.11
C PRO A 641 -35.86 23.46 -2.96
N VAL A 642 -36.30 23.21 -1.73
CA VAL A 642 -37.72 23.03 -1.43
C VAL A 642 -38.45 24.34 -1.66
N SER A 643 -39.53 24.27 -2.44
CA SER A 643 -40.43 25.39 -2.73
C SER A 643 -41.78 24.84 -3.15
N GLU A 644 -42.85 25.64 -3.09
CA GLU A 644 -44.17 25.17 -3.55
C GLU A 644 -44.14 24.73 -5.03
N ALA A 645 -43.33 25.39 -5.86
CA ALA A 645 -43.15 25.00 -7.26
C ALA A 645 -42.42 23.66 -7.40
N ALA A 646 -41.37 23.42 -6.60
CA ALA A 646 -40.66 22.14 -6.59
C ALA A 646 -41.56 21.00 -6.10
N ILE A 647 -42.33 21.19 -5.02
CA ILE A 647 -43.26 20.20 -4.48
C ILE A 647 -44.34 19.83 -5.51
N ARG A 648 -44.90 20.82 -6.22
CA ARG A 648 -45.84 20.57 -7.34
C ARG A 648 -45.17 19.78 -8.47
N GLY A 649 -43.95 20.14 -8.86
CA GLY A 649 -43.18 19.38 -9.85
C GLY A 649 -42.87 17.94 -9.40
N TRP A 650 -42.73 17.68 -8.10
CA TRP A 650 -42.60 16.33 -7.56
C TRP A 650 -43.94 15.56 -7.61
N PHE A 651 -45.09 16.21 -7.39
CA PHE A 651 -46.40 15.59 -7.62
C PHE A 651 -46.63 15.24 -9.10
N ASP A 652 -46.24 16.12 -10.02
CA ASP A 652 -46.32 15.87 -11.46
C ASP A 652 -45.40 14.70 -11.86
N ALA A 653 -44.18 14.64 -11.31
CA ALA A 653 -43.24 13.53 -11.52
C ALA A 653 -43.76 12.18 -11.00
N MET A 654 -44.56 12.16 -9.91
CA MET A 654 -45.26 10.94 -9.45
C MET A 654 -46.42 10.48 -10.35
N SER A 655 -46.66 11.18 -11.46
CA SER A 655 -47.61 10.77 -12.50
C SER A 655 -46.97 10.76 -13.90
N GLY A 656 -45.64 10.87 -13.98
CA GLY A 656 -44.88 10.87 -15.23
C GLY A 656 -44.34 9.49 -15.62
N ASP A 657 -43.79 9.40 -16.83
CA ASP A 657 -43.32 8.14 -17.43
C ASP A 657 -41.95 7.64 -16.89
N SER A 658 -41.29 8.41 -16.01
CA SER A 658 -39.93 8.12 -15.53
C SER A 658 -39.94 7.64 -14.08
N THR A 659 -39.85 6.33 -13.88
CA THR A 659 -39.85 5.68 -12.55
C THR A 659 -38.74 6.17 -11.62
N LEU A 660 -37.56 6.52 -12.16
CA LEU A 660 -36.48 7.11 -11.36
C LEU A 660 -36.84 8.54 -10.88
N GLU A 661 -37.66 9.27 -11.63
CA GLU A 661 -38.13 10.61 -11.22
C GLU A 661 -39.32 10.53 -10.28
N GLU A 662 -40.25 9.59 -10.49
CA GLU A 662 -41.28 9.20 -9.53
C GLU A 662 -40.66 8.83 -8.18
N TYR A 663 -39.66 7.95 -8.17
CA TYR A 663 -39.08 7.46 -6.92
C TYR A 663 -38.24 8.54 -6.23
N ALA A 664 -37.49 9.36 -6.98
CA ALA A 664 -36.79 10.51 -6.42
C ALA A 664 -37.76 11.57 -5.86
N ALA A 665 -38.92 11.78 -6.50
CA ALA A 665 -39.98 12.63 -5.99
C ALA A 665 -40.60 12.07 -4.70
N LEU A 666 -40.92 10.77 -4.66
CA LEU A 666 -41.41 10.07 -3.46
C LEU A 666 -40.45 10.22 -2.28
N VAL A 667 -39.14 10.00 -2.49
CA VAL A 667 -38.13 10.17 -1.44
C VAL A 667 -38.09 11.62 -0.93
N ARG A 668 -38.11 12.62 -1.81
CA ARG A 668 -38.12 14.04 -1.41
C ARG A 668 -39.37 14.41 -0.61
N LEU A 669 -40.55 13.96 -1.05
CA LEU A 669 -41.82 14.19 -0.36
C LEU A 669 -41.86 13.48 1.00
N ALA A 670 -41.24 12.29 1.12
CA ALA A 670 -41.09 11.57 2.38
C ALA A 670 -40.14 12.28 3.37
N MET A 671 -39.01 12.79 2.89
CA MET A 671 -38.07 13.57 3.71
C MET A 671 -38.69 14.88 4.23
N LEU A 672 -39.53 15.52 3.42
CA LEU A 672 -40.27 16.75 3.78
C LEU A 672 -41.16 16.59 5.02
N GLN A 673 -41.62 15.36 5.35
CA GLN A 673 -42.50 15.09 6.48
C GLN A 673 -41.84 15.28 7.85
N GLY A 674 -40.51 15.41 7.91
CA GLY A 674 -39.75 15.50 9.17
C GLY A 674 -39.86 16.80 9.95
N GLY A 675 -40.47 17.83 9.36
CA GLY A 675 -40.51 19.18 9.92
C GLY A 675 -39.40 20.06 9.35
N THR A 676 -39.64 20.61 8.17
CA THR A 676 -38.92 21.81 7.72
C THR A 676 -39.41 22.99 8.55
N ASP A 677 -38.52 23.62 9.33
CA ASP A 677 -38.80 24.91 10.00
C ASP A 677 -38.99 26.08 9.00
N ASP A 678 -38.82 25.81 7.70
CA ASP A 678 -39.05 26.79 6.65
C ASP A 678 -40.53 27.17 6.53
N ARG A 679 -40.81 28.40 6.97
CA ARG A 679 -42.13 29.05 6.92
C ARG A 679 -42.57 29.43 5.49
N SER A 680 -41.72 29.22 4.47
CA SER A 680 -42.06 29.47 3.06
C SER A 680 -43.09 28.49 2.49
N ILE A 681 -43.21 27.29 3.09
CA ILE A 681 -44.09 26.22 2.60
C ILE A 681 -45.45 26.32 3.30
N SER A 682 -46.54 26.43 2.53
CA SER A 682 -47.88 26.45 3.10
C SER A 682 -48.19 25.19 3.91
N PRO A 683 -48.69 25.30 5.16
CA PRO A 683 -49.11 24.15 5.96
C PRO A 683 -50.17 23.28 5.28
N ARG A 684 -50.97 23.87 4.38
CA ARG A 684 -51.91 23.12 3.54
C ARG A 684 -51.20 22.23 2.53
N LEU A 685 -50.15 22.72 1.87
CA LEU A 685 -49.38 21.95 0.90
C LEU A 685 -48.62 20.79 1.58
N LEU A 686 -48.15 20.98 2.81
CA LEU A 686 -47.62 19.91 3.64
C LEU A 686 -48.69 18.84 3.91
N ALA A 687 -49.87 19.23 4.41
CA ALA A 687 -50.97 18.29 4.67
C ALA A 687 -51.46 17.57 3.41
N ASP A 688 -51.55 18.27 2.27
CA ASP A 688 -51.89 17.68 0.96
C ASP A 688 -50.82 16.64 0.55
N THR A 689 -49.53 16.91 0.82
CA THR A 689 -48.42 15.94 0.63
C THR A 689 -48.57 14.72 1.53
N THR A 690 -48.80 14.92 2.82
CA THR A 690 -48.95 13.85 3.82
C THR A 690 -50.12 12.92 3.46
N SER A 691 -51.25 13.51 3.06
CA SER A 691 -52.44 12.77 2.59
C SER A 691 -52.13 11.96 1.33
N LEU A 692 -51.49 12.56 0.32
CA LEU A 692 -51.15 11.90 -0.93
C LEU A 692 -50.18 10.73 -0.72
N LEU A 693 -49.17 10.88 0.15
CA LEU A 693 -48.26 9.80 0.51
C LEU A 693 -49.00 8.65 1.21
N GLY A 694 -49.88 8.95 2.18
CA GLY A 694 -50.66 7.92 2.89
C GLY A 694 -51.74 7.22 2.07
N GLU A 695 -52.10 7.75 0.90
CA GLU A 695 -52.97 7.11 -0.08
C GLU A 695 -52.17 6.30 -1.11
N ARG A 696 -51.13 6.90 -1.71
CA ARG A 696 -50.30 6.27 -2.76
C ARG A 696 -49.38 5.19 -2.21
N VAL A 697 -48.49 5.54 -1.27
CA VAL A 697 -47.33 4.70 -0.88
C VAL A 697 -47.70 3.30 -0.39
N PRO A 698 -48.76 3.08 0.41
CA PRO A 698 -49.16 1.74 0.84
C PRO A 698 -49.55 0.79 -0.31
N ASN A 699 -49.82 1.33 -1.50
CA ASN A 699 -50.26 0.59 -2.69
C ASN A 699 -49.16 0.51 -3.78
N LEU A 700 -47.96 1.05 -3.54
CA LEU A 700 -46.84 1.01 -4.49
C LEU A 700 -46.10 -0.34 -4.44
N ALA A 701 -45.20 -0.53 -5.41
CA ALA A 701 -44.27 -1.65 -5.44
C ALA A 701 -43.31 -1.68 -4.22
N THR A 702 -42.58 -2.78 -4.05
CA THR A 702 -41.67 -2.99 -2.92
C THR A 702 -40.56 -1.94 -2.84
N THR A 703 -39.89 -1.65 -3.96
CA THR A 703 -38.79 -0.66 -4.02
C THR A 703 -39.16 0.75 -3.54
N PRO A 704 -40.23 1.42 -4.04
CA PRO A 704 -40.62 2.74 -3.54
C PRO A 704 -41.14 2.71 -2.10
N LEU A 705 -41.79 1.62 -1.66
CA LEU A 705 -42.20 1.46 -0.26
C LEU A 705 -40.98 1.33 0.67
N ALA A 706 -39.93 0.59 0.26
CA ALA A 706 -38.67 0.48 0.98
C ALA A 706 -37.96 1.84 1.08
N LEU A 707 -37.88 2.58 -0.04
CA LEU A 707 -37.31 3.92 -0.09
C LEU A 707 -38.04 4.90 0.83
N CYS A 708 -39.38 4.88 0.84
CA CYS A 708 -40.15 5.68 1.80
C CYS A 708 -39.85 5.26 3.26
N GLY A 709 -39.82 3.95 3.54
CA GLY A 709 -39.47 3.44 4.87
C GLY A 709 -38.06 3.85 5.34
N LEU A 710 -37.11 4.03 4.43
CA LEU A 710 -35.75 4.48 4.71
C LEU A 710 -35.64 5.98 4.97
N TYR A 711 -36.32 6.80 4.16
CA TYR A 711 -36.14 8.26 4.12
C TYR A 711 -37.22 9.09 4.84
N LEU A 712 -38.35 8.49 5.25
CA LEU A 712 -39.30 9.13 6.18
C LEU A 712 -38.58 9.48 7.49
N GLN A 713 -38.69 10.73 7.95
CA GLN A 713 -38.06 11.11 9.22
C GLN A 713 -38.90 10.65 10.42
N SER A 714 -38.23 10.20 11.48
CA SER A 714 -38.87 9.60 12.67
C SER A 714 -39.79 10.54 13.45
N GLY A 715 -39.61 11.87 13.31
CA GLY A 715 -40.52 12.88 13.89
C GLY A 715 -41.94 12.84 13.33
N ALA A 716 -42.13 12.34 12.11
CA ALA A 716 -43.41 12.28 11.40
C ALA A 716 -44.38 11.20 11.94
N ARG A 717 -43.93 10.31 12.84
CA ARG A 717 -44.69 9.17 13.41
C ARG A 717 -46.03 9.53 14.09
N ARG A 718 -46.32 10.81 14.33
CA ARG A 718 -47.59 11.26 14.93
C ARG A 718 -48.74 11.40 13.93
N ASP A 719 -48.45 11.40 12.62
CA ASP A 719 -49.49 11.50 11.59
C ASP A 719 -50.06 10.11 11.20
N PRO A 720 -51.39 9.91 11.21
CA PRO A 720 -52.02 8.63 10.85
C PRO A 720 -51.74 8.16 9.42
N ALA A 721 -51.49 9.07 8.48
CA ALA A 721 -51.14 8.74 7.10
C ALA A 721 -49.73 8.13 7.02
N ILE A 722 -48.78 8.68 7.78
CA ILE A 722 -47.40 8.18 7.86
C ILE A 722 -47.35 6.85 8.60
N GLU A 723 -48.05 6.70 9.72
CA GLU A 723 -48.09 5.42 10.44
C GLU A 723 -48.76 4.31 9.59
N ARG A 724 -49.69 4.63 8.67
CA ARG A 724 -50.20 3.67 7.68
C ARG A 724 -49.09 3.17 6.75
N ILE A 725 -48.23 4.07 6.24
CA ILE A 725 -47.08 3.68 5.40
C ILE A 725 -46.14 2.76 6.18
N LEU A 726 -45.81 3.14 7.42
CA LEU A 726 -44.92 2.35 8.27
C LEU A 726 -45.53 1.00 8.65
N ALA A 727 -46.84 0.92 8.92
CA ALA A 727 -47.54 -0.33 9.18
C ALA A 727 -47.51 -1.28 7.97
N THR A 728 -47.75 -0.77 6.76
CA THR A 728 -47.62 -1.55 5.51
C THR A 728 -46.19 -2.02 5.31
N ALA A 729 -45.20 -1.14 5.50
CA ALA A 729 -43.79 -1.49 5.33
C ALA A 729 -43.30 -2.54 6.35
N ARG A 730 -43.67 -2.40 7.63
CA ARG A 730 -43.37 -3.38 8.71
C ARG A 730 -44.05 -4.74 8.48
N SER A 731 -45.22 -4.77 7.84
CA SER A 731 -45.99 -6.00 7.54
C SER A 731 -45.73 -6.61 6.17
N SER A 732 -44.85 -5.98 5.36
CA SER A 732 -44.42 -6.50 4.06
C SER A 732 -43.86 -7.92 4.15
N ARG A 733 -43.96 -8.69 3.06
CA ARG A 733 -43.29 -9.99 2.92
C ARG A 733 -41.88 -9.87 2.34
N ASP A 734 -41.50 -8.68 1.88
CA ASP A 734 -40.21 -8.39 1.28
C ASP A 734 -39.20 -7.94 2.35
N ASP A 735 -38.06 -8.62 2.40
CA ASP A 735 -36.99 -8.33 3.35
C ASP A 735 -36.34 -6.95 3.09
N ALA A 736 -36.24 -6.49 1.84
CA ALA A 736 -35.68 -5.17 1.51
C ALA A 736 -36.55 -4.07 2.12
N VAL A 737 -37.88 -4.18 2.00
CA VAL A 737 -38.83 -3.22 2.60
C VAL A 737 -38.67 -3.19 4.13
N ARG A 738 -38.59 -4.35 4.77
CA ARG A 738 -38.48 -4.44 6.24
C ARG A 738 -37.13 -3.97 6.75
N VAL A 739 -36.02 -4.34 6.10
CA VAL A 739 -34.67 -3.86 6.44
C VAL A 739 -34.55 -2.35 6.24
N ALA A 740 -35.04 -1.81 5.12
CA ALA A 740 -35.07 -0.37 4.87
C ALA A 740 -35.87 0.38 5.95
N THR A 741 -37.01 -0.17 6.36
CA THR A 741 -37.85 0.41 7.43
C THR A 741 -37.16 0.37 8.79
N LEU A 742 -36.48 -0.73 9.15
CA LEU A 742 -35.71 -0.80 10.39
C LEU A 742 -34.54 0.21 10.37
N LEU A 743 -33.80 0.26 9.28
CA LEU A 743 -32.65 1.14 9.08
C LEU A 743 -33.03 2.64 9.10
N GLY A 744 -34.15 3.01 8.48
CA GLY A 744 -34.67 4.38 8.47
C GLY A 744 -35.30 4.78 9.80
N GLN A 745 -36.16 3.92 10.36
CA GLN A 745 -37.06 4.31 11.45
C GLN A 745 -36.56 3.97 12.85
N VAL A 746 -35.77 2.90 13.02
CA VAL A 746 -35.41 2.41 14.36
C VAL A 746 -34.09 3.02 14.82
N ARG A 747 -34.15 3.65 16.00
CA ARG A 747 -33.03 4.30 16.68
C ARG A 747 -32.84 3.82 18.13
N ASP A 748 -33.82 3.11 18.67
CA ASP A 748 -33.83 2.53 20.01
C ASP A 748 -33.59 1.01 19.88
N PRO A 749 -32.60 0.41 20.57
CA PRO A 749 -32.37 -1.03 20.52
C PRO A 749 -33.52 -1.87 21.08
N THR A 750 -34.47 -1.25 21.81
CA THR A 750 -35.67 -1.88 22.39
C THR A 750 -36.94 -1.69 21.55
N ASP A 751 -36.88 -1.03 20.37
CA ASP A 751 -38.05 -0.84 19.51
C ASP A 751 -38.67 -2.21 19.11
N PRO A 752 -39.97 -2.44 19.37
CA PRO A 752 -40.61 -3.75 19.14
C PRO A 752 -40.62 -4.18 17.67
N ALA A 753 -40.31 -3.29 16.73
CA ALA A 753 -40.09 -3.65 15.32
C ALA A 753 -38.89 -4.59 15.13
N LEU A 754 -37.82 -4.47 15.93
CA LEU A 754 -36.65 -5.36 15.90
C LEU A 754 -37.06 -6.76 16.34
N ASP A 755 -37.76 -6.82 17.46
CA ASP A 755 -38.31 -8.03 18.07
C ASP A 755 -39.26 -8.80 17.11
N ALA A 756 -40.11 -8.07 16.38
CA ALA A 756 -40.97 -8.60 15.32
C ALA A 756 -40.22 -9.01 14.04
N ALA A 757 -39.02 -8.47 13.81
CA ALA A 757 -38.13 -8.84 12.72
C ALA A 757 -37.32 -10.11 13.06
N VAL A 758 -36.83 -10.24 14.30
CA VAL A 758 -36.17 -11.47 14.80
C VAL A 758 -37.12 -12.66 14.75
N ARG A 759 -38.37 -12.47 15.21
CA ARG A 759 -39.42 -13.50 15.15
C ARG A 759 -39.96 -13.78 13.73
N ALA A 760 -39.54 -13.03 12.71
CA ALA A 760 -39.93 -13.32 11.35
C ALA A 760 -39.32 -14.64 10.85
N GLY A 761 -40.00 -15.28 9.88
CA GLY A 761 -39.52 -16.51 9.25
C GLY A 761 -38.30 -16.32 8.35
N SER A 762 -37.93 -15.09 7.97
CA SER A 762 -36.76 -14.83 7.13
C SER A 762 -35.45 -14.88 7.94
N PRO A 763 -34.48 -15.73 7.56
CA PRO A 763 -33.14 -15.71 8.16
C PRO A 763 -32.39 -14.40 7.90
N ARG A 764 -32.58 -13.77 6.73
CA ARG A 764 -31.88 -12.54 6.34
C ARG A 764 -32.33 -11.37 7.22
N LEU A 765 -33.64 -11.20 7.37
CA LEU A 765 -34.19 -10.13 8.21
C LEU A 765 -33.84 -10.33 9.69
N ARG A 766 -33.87 -11.58 10.19
CA ARG A 766 -33.44 -11.89 11.56
C ARG A 766 -31.99 -11.48 11.80
N ARG A 767 -31.07 -11.92 10.93
CA ARG A 767 -29.64 -11.56 10.99
C ARG A 767 -29.44 -10.04 11.03
N PHE A 768 -30.14 -9.29 10.18
CA PHE A 768 -30.07 -7.83 10.20
C PHE A 768 -30.59 -7.23 11.50
N ALA A 769 -31.73 -7.68 12.01
CA ALA A 769 -32.30 -7.17 13.25
C ALA A 769 -31.38 -7.43 14.46
N GLU A 770 -30.85 -8.65 14.61
CA GLU A 770 -29.91 -9.05 15.67
C GLU A 770 -28.57 -8.28 15.59
N ALA A 771 -28.12 -7.92 14.39
CA ALA A 771 -26.96 -7.08 14.19
C ALA A 771 -27.26 -5.60 14.52
N TRP A 772 -28.37 -5.07 14.02
CA TRP A 772 -28.77 -3.68 14.20
C TRP A 772 -29.10 -3.35 15.66
N THR A 773 -29.74 -4.25 16.42
CA THR A 773 -29.92 -4.10 17.87
C THR A 773 -28.58 -3.86 18.58
N ARG A 774 -27.53 -4.64 18.25
CA ARG A 774 -26.19 -4.48 18.83
C ARG A 774 -25.53 -3.17 18.41
N VAL A 775 -25.60 -2.80 17.12
CA VAL A 775 -25.11 -1.50 16.62
C VAL A 775 -25.78 -0.33 17.35
N LEU A 776 -27.08 -0.42 17.66
CA LEU A 776 -27.78 0.61 18.43
C LEU A 776 -27.39 0.62 19.91
N MET A 777 -27.16 -0.53 20.55
CA MET A 777 -26.64 -0.62 21.92
C MET A 777 -25.23 -0.02 22.04
N ASP A 778 -24.35 -0.27 21.07
CA ASP A 778 -22.99 0.25 21.08
C ASP A 778 -22.95 1.77 20.86
N ARG A 779 -23.91 2.33 20.10
CA ARG A 779 -24.07 3.78 19.87
C ARG A 779 -24.72 4.52 21.05
N ASP A 780 -25.55 3.85 21.86
CA ASP A 780 -26.15 4.40 23.09
C ASP A 780 -25.91 3.47 24.29
N PRO A 781 -24.72 3.55 24.92
CA PRO A 781 -24.41 2.73 26.10
C PRO A 781 -25.24 3.10 27.33
N VAL A 782 -25.96 4.23 27.34
CA VAL A 782 -26.85 4.60 28.45
C VAL A 782 -28.11 3.73 28.41
N ALA A 783 -28.65 3.46 27.21
CA ALA A 783 -29.76 2.53 27.02
C ALA A 783 -29.42 1.09 27.44
N ALA A 784 -28.15 0.66 27.26
CA ALA A 784 -27.69 -0.67 27.65
C ALA A 784 -27.66 -0.93 29.17
N GLY A 785 -27.59 0.14 29.99
CA GLY A 785 -27.59 0.04 31.45
C GLY A 785 -28.94 -0.36 32.07
N THR A 786 -30.04 -0.13 31.34
CA THR A 786 -31.40 -0.50 31.76
C THR A 786 -31.79 -1.89 31.25
N THR A 787 -31.29 -2.93 31.91
CA THR A 787 -31.75 -4.30 31.66
C THR A 787 -33.21 -4.47 32.15
N PRO A 788 -34.17 -4.86 31.28
CA PRO A 788 -35.47 -5.31 31.74
C PRO A 788 -35.32 -6.64 32.49
N ARG A 789 -35.93 -6.73 33.68
CA ARG A 789 -36.02 -7.95 34.50
C ARG A 789 -37.19 -8.83 34.10
#